data_AF-A0A2I0NQG0-F1
#
_entry.id   AF-A0A2I0NQG0-F1
#
_cell.length_a   1.000
_cell.length_b   1.000
_cell.length_c   1.000
_cell.angle_alpha   90.00
_cell.angle_beta   90.00
_cell.angle_gamma   90.00
#
_symmetry.space_group_name_H-M   'P 1'
#
loop_
_entity.id
_entity.type
_entity.pdbx_description
1 polymer ?
#
loop_
_entity_poly.entity_id
_entity_poly.type
_entity_poly.pdbx_seq_one_letter_code
_entity_poly.pdbx_strand_id
1 'polypeptide(L)'
;MPRFNLSPSLIGRFFYHDCERHLRYHATPEQERVKAGIPAAAIDTRPVTRALLDAGIRWEEEVIRTKLAGRVRLPDGAGPISGRSFSIEESFDLLPRLSRGEAIYQTTIPVSIHFLQNYDLDPGMHRFSPCRPDLVRVDEEGRLQIIDIKASEELSVSHRIQATLYALILEHALDLLGLDLRVDRNRAGIWLYGEDEPKPFDLHLNIRVIEDFFRHRLPGILAGPPGDVPWHLTSRCESCEFYPHCRAEAEASSSVSQIPGLSPIGRRYLREAPWDGGLSINALSDLEAFLRDPASDGCLDNCGSLAGQGDRLRATVRALSTGEVVSLAATSLALPVYEDIAVILTFQKDPVSGRTYALGFRRSRGKAVYGTASHEEIFVAANPGDCARVRREFVRALAAELEAVDGYNRGRDWAEQESVQTYVYDTYEEELFTRLLEEALDDPVTAEDALRLRFYYQDPGIALGSSHPSASVPFPIVVLTREIRRLLALPVPFTLRLPEVLAAIPSSRFAYRLDPSSLFWNEHGNAMKSDAIIMAWHGNRPEAADWIRQEVSRRLLAAGSVLDGLRERTKEKLVRWAEKFRFPSSWDAATPEISRLLFIAEYESTMGARRVQELRSRPREARVRDAVSIPLKKSEGNFWKVLTPLDLSLFEQSRAFSYLLVPGGEAGEEAERAFDDLRYRSSPNPGNSGVCFARVRDTIVDRTAGEVRGLVLEVTYPRDHAPFAEGDLAVLHPRFTDFTAPRYVDRLLALDEQPENAFIRLLRDPRGFAAPIPEPGEVVADAGRLAREAGFTKSQARAFSHVTENRLTLVWGPPGTGKTHFLATAILSLVKARRAHGERIRVGVAAFTHAAVENLLVKVQGSVDEFGLAAGLPIYKLSDIRTPGGERSLEVLPYDRAETVVGYPALLLGGTVHGFAKLEKSLPSLDLLIVDEASQMRPAELAMVLPMLRQGGRLVLAGDDLQLPPVVQGAYPAPVDGLPGLEDSVFAYLRH
;
A
#
# COMPACT_ATOMS: atom_id res chain seq x y z
N MET A 1 -6.04 15.56 -44.74
CA MET A 1 -6.19 14.85 -43.44
C MET A 1 -7.18 15.64 -42.59
N PRO A 2 -7.97 14.97 -41.72
CA PRO A 2 -8.87 15.65 -40.80
C PRO A 2 -8.12 16.68 -39.95
N ARG A 3 -8.78 17.79 -39.60
CA ARG A 3 -8.29 18.68 -38.55
C ARG A 3 -8.89 18.24 -37.21
N PHE A 4 -8.07 17.73 -36.30
CA PHE A 4 -8.50 17.17 -35.02
C PHE A 4 -8.82 18.26 -33.99
N ASN A 5 -9.95 18.11 -33.30
CA ASN A 5 -10.41 19.02 -32.26
C ASN A 5 -9.96 18.52 -30.88
N LEU A 6 -9.19 19.33 -30.18
CA LEU A 6 -8.66 19.06 -28.86
C LEU A 6 -9.21 20.06 -27.84
N SER A 7 -9.31 19.63 -26.59
CA SER A 7 -9.68 20.49 -25.45
C SER A 7 -9.02 19.96 -24.17
N PRO A 8 -8.79 20.82 -23.16
CA PRO A 8 -8.30 20.37 -21.85
C PRO A 8 -9.17 19.28 -21.22
N SER A 9 -10.49 19.36 -21.38
CA SER A 9 -11.43 18.34 -20.90
C SER A 9 -11.30 17.00 -21.63
N LEU A 10 -11.08 17.01 -22.95
CA LEU A 10 -10.87 15.79 -23.73
C LEU A 10 -9.55 15.11 -23.35
N ILE A 11 -8.47 15.89 -23.18
CA ILE A 11 -7.19 15.36 -22.71
C ILE A 11 -7.33 14.83 -21.27
N GLY A 12 -8.02 15.54 -20.38
CA GLY A 12 -8.34 15.06 -19.05
C GLY A 12 -9.08 13.71 -19.07
N ARG A 13 -10.10 13.57 -19.93
CA ARG A 13 -10.83 12.29 -20.11
C ARG A 13 -9.95 11.18 -20.69
N PHE A 14 -8.99 11.50 -21.57
CA PHE A 14 -8.00 10.52 -22.03
C PHE A 14 -7.20 9.95 -20.86
N PHE A 15 -6.69 10.78 -19.95
CA PHE A 15 -5.96 10.29 -18.76
C PHE A 15 -6.87 9.58 -17.75
N TYR A 16 -8.16 9.94 -17.68
CA TYR A 16 -9.14 9.17 -16.90
C TYR A 16 -9.32 7.77 -17.49
N HIS A 17 -9.63 7.63 -18.77
CA HIS A 17 -9.88 6.32 -19.38
C HIS A 17 -8.60 5.52 -19.70
N ASP A 18 -7.45 6.19 -19.81
CA ASP A 18 -6.19 5.67 -20.39
C ASP A 18 -6.42 4.95 -21.75
N CYS A 19 -7.19 5.59 -22.63
CA CYS A 19 -7.67 4.98 -23.87
C CYS A 19 -7.42 5.86 -25.09
N GLU A 20 -6.50 5.43 -25.95
CA GLU A 20 -6.12 6.15 -27.17
C GLU A 20 -7.27 6.20 -28.17
N ARG A 21 -8.04 5.11 -28.31
CA ARG A 21 -9.21 5.07 -29.19
C ARG A 21 -10.28 6.09 -28.77
N HIS A 22 -10.54 6.25 -27.47
CA HIS A 22 -11.46 7.27 -26.97
C HIS A 22 -11.01 8.67 -27.41
N LEU A 23 -9.73 9.01 -27.22
CA LEU A 23 -9.18 10.29 -27.66
C LEU A 23 -9.30 10.46 -29.18
N ARG A 24 -8.90 9.45 -29.97
CA ARG A 24 -8.98 9.47 -31.43
C ARG A 24 -10.40 9.74 -31.93
N TYR A 25 -11.39 9.04 -31.37
CA TYR A 25 -12.77 9.13 -31.82
C TYR A 25 -13.36 10.51 -31.52
N HIS A 26 -13.14 11.01 -30.31
CA HIS A 26 -13.61 12.33 -29.90
C HIS A 26 -12.90 13.47 -30.63
N ALA A 27 -11.58 13.35 -30.85
CA ALA A 27 -10.80 14.36 -31.55
C ALA A 27 -11.15 14.47 -33.04
N THR A 28 -11.70 13.40 -33.63
CA THR A 28 -12.18 13.44 -35.02
C THR A 28 -13.46 14.28 -35.12
N PRO A 29 -13.53 15.29 -36.01
CA PRO A 29 -14.73 16.10 -36.21
C PRO A 29 -15.96 15.24 -36.50
N GLU A 30 -17.10 15.59 -35.90
CA GLU A 30 -18.34 14.80 -35.98
C GLU A 30 -18.77 14.50 -37.42
N GLN A 31 -18.63 15.49 -38.32
CA GLN A 31 -18.95 15.38 -39.75
C GLN A 31 -18.03 14.39 -40.49
N GLU A 32 -16.86 14.09 -39.95
CA GLU A 32 -15.87 13.18 -40.54
C GLU A 32 -15.92 11.78 -39.91
N ARG A 33 -16.52 11.61 -38.72
CA ARG A 33 -16.56 10.33 -37.98
C ARG A 33 -17.10 9.18 -38.81
N VAL A 34 -18.26 9.38 -39.47
CA VAL A 34 -18.91 8.35 -40.30
C VAL A 34 -18.00 7.93 -41.46
N LYS A 35 -17.34 8.89 -42.12
CA LYS A 35 -16.40 8.60 -43.22
C LYS A 35 -15.16 7.85 -42.74
N ALA A 36 -14.74 8.11 -41.50
CA ALA A 36 -13.58 7.49 -40.87
C ALA A 36 -13.90 6.14 -40.19
N GLY A 37 -15.15 5.64 -40.29
CA GLY A 37 -15.57 4.38 -39.69
C GLY A 37 -15.79 4.44 -38.17
N ILE A 38 -15.89 5.64 -37.59
CA ILE A 38 -16.11 5.84 -36.16
C ILE A 38 -17.62 5.70 -35.88
N PRO A 39 -18.03 4.87 -34.90
CA PRO A 39 -19.44 4.69 -34.55
C PRO A 39 -20.06 5.99 -34.01
N ALA A 40 -21.38 6.10 -34.13
CA ALA A 40 -22.13 7.16 -33.44
C ALA A 40 -21.99 6.99 -31.92
N ALA A 41 -21.75 8.09 -31.22
CA ALA A 41 -21.73 8.12 -29.77
C ALA A 41 -23.14 7.80 -29.23
N ALA A 42 -23.23 6.85 -28.28
CA ALA A 42 -24.49 6.61 -27.60
C ALA A 42 -24.82 7.82 -26.70
N ILE A 43 -25.97 8.45 -26.93
CA ILE A 43 -26.45 9.52 -26.04
C ILE A 43 -26.89 8.86 -24.73
N ASP A 44 -26.19 9.18 -23.65
CA ASP A 44 -26.55 8.69 -22.33
C ASP A 44 -27.68 9.53 -21.72
N THR A 45 -28.91 8.99 -21.74
CA THR A 45 -30.10 9.62 -21.16
C THR A 45 -30.46 9.05 -19.79
N ARG A 46 -29.56 8.32 -19.13
CA ARG A 46 -29.84 7.68 -17.84
C ARG A 46 -30.08 8.72 -16.73
N PRO A 47 -31.00 8.46 -15.77
CA PRO A 47 -31.23 9.32 -14.62
C PRO A 47 -29.97 9.66 -13.82
N VAL A 48 -29.05 8.69 -13.65
CA VAL A 48 -27.77 8.89 -12.94
C VAL A 48 -26.91 9.94 -13.62
N THR A 49 -26.75 9.86 -14.94
CA THR A 49 -25.91 10.79 -15.71
C THR A 49 -26.46 12.21 -15.64
N ARG A 50 -27.79 12.37 -15.71
CA ARG A 50 -28.42 13.68 -15.50
C ARG A 50 -28.22 14.18 -14.06
N ALA A 51 -28.41 13.32 -13.06
CA ALA A 51 -28.22 13.70 -11.67
C ALA A 51 -26.79 14.14 -11.35
N LEU A 52 -25.78 13.48 -11.93
CA LEU A 52 -24.37 13.86 -11.79
C LEU A 52 -24.08 15.23 -12.42
N LEU A 53 -24.62 15.50 -13.62
CA LEU A 53 -24.51 16.81 -14.26
C LEU A 53 -25.18 17.90 -13.43
N ASP A 54 -26.41 17.66 -12.97
CA ASP A 54 -27.15 18.61 -12.15
C ASP A 54 -26.46 18.85 -10.79
N ALA A 55 -25.86 17.81 -10.19
CA ALA A 55 -25.07 17.94 -8.96
C ALA A 55 -23.80 18.77 -9.19
N GLY A 56 -23.11 18.57 -10.31
CA GLY A 56 -21.98 19.41 -10.73
C GLY A 56 -22.35 20.88 -10.83
N ILE A 57 -23.44 21.18 -11.55
CA ILE A 57 -23.93 22.55 -11.71
C ILE A 57 -24.33 23.17 -10.37
N ARG A 58 -25.04 22.43 -9.51
CA ARG A 58 -25.42 22.91 -8.17
C ARG A 58 -24.19 23.22 -7.31
N TRP A 59 -23.19 22.35 -7.34
CA TRP A 59 -21.96 22.55 -6.58
C TRP A 59 -21.18 23.77 -7.07
N GLU A 60 -21.05 23.95 -8.40
CA GLU A 60 -20.49 25.17 -8.98
C GLU A 60 -21.25 26.41 -8.51
N GLU A 61 -22.57 26.43 -8.62
CA GLU A 61 -23.37 27.57 -8.17
C GLU A 61 -23.24 27.84 -6.67
N GLU A 62 -23.14 26.81 -5.84
CA GLU A 62 -22.91 26.95 -4.40
C GLU A 62 -21.56 27.60 -4.11
N VAL A 63 -20.46 27.11 -4.70
CA VAL A 63 -19.12 27.69 -4.54
C VAL A 63 -19.12 29.17 -4.94
N ILE A 64 -19.70 29.49 -6.10
CA ILE A 64 -19.75 30.86 -6.61
C ILE A 64 -20.59 31.77 -5.73
N ARG A 65 -21.80 31.34 -5.33
CA ARG A 65 -22.76 32.20 -4.63
C ARG A 65 -22.48 32.32 -3.14
N THR A 66 -21.92 31.29 -2.52
CA THR A 66 -21.74 31.24 -1.06
C THR A 66 -20.28 31.41 -0.67
N LYS A 67 -19.37 30.60 -1.22
CA LYS A 67 -17.96 30.57 -0.79
C LYS A 67 -17.16 31.75 -1.36
N LEU A 68 -17.51 32.21 -2.56
CA LEU A 68 -16.87 33.35 -3.23
C LEU A 68 -17.74 34.62 -3.26
N ALA A 69 -18.75 34.71 -2.39
CA ALA A 69 -19.65 35.85 -2.33
C ALA A 69 -18.89 37.19 -2.22
N GLY A 70 -19.10 38.08 -3.19
CA GLY A 70 -18.45 39.40 -3.25
C GLY A 70 -16.96 39.39 -3.65
N ARG A 71 -16.38 38.22 -3.94
CA ARG A 71 -14.97 38.05 -4.37
C ARG A 71 -14.84 37.45 -5.78
N VAL A 72 -15.95 37.30 -6.50
CA VAL A 72 -15.96 36.72 -7.86
C VAL A 72 -16.63 37.66 -8.86
N ARG A 73 -16.00 37.85 -10.01
CA ARG A 73 -16.57 38.57 -11.15
C ARG A 73 -17.32 37.58 -12.03
N LEU A 74 -18.59 37.87 -12.30
CA LEU A 74 -19.49 37.01 -13.05
C LEU A 74 -19.84 37.64 -14.41
N PRO A 75 -19.96 36.83 -15.47
CA PRO A 75 -20.44 37.30 -16.75
C PRO A 75 -21.94 37.64 -16.70
N ASP A 76 -22.31 38.75 -17.34
CA ASP A 76 -23.69 39.20 -17.48
C ASP A 76 -24.52 38.22 -18.33
N GLY A 77 -25.83 38.12 -18.06
CA GLY A 77 -26.74 37.29 -18.84
C GLY A 77 -27.96 36.78 -18.07
N ALA A 78 -28.91 36.20 -18.80
CA ALA A 78 -30.06 35.47 -18.26
C ALA A 78 -29.82 33.95 -18.33
N GLY A 79 -30.36 33.18 -17.38
CA GLY A 79 -30.19 31.71 -17.32
C GLY A 79 -29.20 31.24 -16.23
N PRO A 80 -28.88 29.92 -16.15
CA PRO A 80 -27.93 29.37 -15.17
C PRO A 80 -26.55 30.02 -15.25
N ILE A 81 -25.83 30.14 -14.13
CA ILE A 81 -24.49 30.77 -14.12
C ILE A 81 -23.49 29.95 -14.95
N SER A 82 -23.57 28.62 -14.89
CA SER A 82 -22.72 27.68 -15.62
C SER A 82 -22.78 27.78 -17.14
N GLY A 83 -23.81 28.42 -17.69
CA GLY A 83 -23.95 28.67 -19.13
C GLY A 83 -23.34 29.98 -19.61
N ARG A 84 -22.82 30.82 -18.71
CA ARG A 84 -22.34 32.17 -19.02
C ARG A 84 -20.81 32.20 -19.04
N SER A 85 -20.22 32.99 -19.93
CA SER A 85 -18.77 33.17 -20.03
C SER A 85 -18.43 34.57 -20.52
N PHE A 86 -17.32 35.12 -20.07
CA PHE A 86 -16.78 36.36 -20.66
C PHE A 86 -16.26 36.08 -22.08
N SER A 87 -16.33 37.06 -22.97
CA SER A 87 -15.59 37.04 -24.24
C SER A 87 -14.08 37.03 -23.99
N ILE A 88 -13.28 36.80 -25.04
CA ILE A 88 -11.81 36.84 -24.92
C ILE A 88 -11.38 38.26 -24.52
N GLU A 89 -11.94 39.27 -25.16
CA GLU A 89 -11.64 40.67 -24.92
C GLU A 89 -11.95 41.08 -23.47
N GLU A 90 -13.16 40.75 -22.99
CA GLU A 90 -13.55 41.03 -21.59
C GLU A 90 -12.68 40.29 -20.59
N SER A 91 -12.35 39.03 -20.88
CA SER A 91 -11.51 38.20 -20.00
C SER A 91 -10.15 38.86 -19.74
N PHE A 92 -9.46 39.27 -20.80
CA PHE A 92 -8.12 39.85 -20.70
C PHE A 92 -8.12 41.33 -20.27
N ASP A 93 -9.24 42.05 -20.41
CA ASP A 93 -9.42 43.38 -19.80
C ASP A 93 -9.65 43.31 -18.28
N LEU A 94 -10.27 42.23 -17.79
CA LEU A 94 -10.56 42.04 -16.37
C LEU A 94 -9.38 41.49 -15.57
N LEU A 95 -8.55 40.61 -16.14
CA LEU A 95 -7.43 39.98 -15.44
C LEU A 95 -6.49 40.98 -14.73
N PRO A 96 -6.05 42.10 -15.36
CA PRO A 96 -5.18 43.09 -14.69
C PRO A 96 -5.87 43.88 -13.57
N ARG A 97 -7.21 43.83 -13.49
CA ARG A 97 -8.02 44.62 -12.54
C ARG A 97 -8.39 43.84 -11.29
N LEU A 98 -7.98 42.58 -11.17
CA LEU A 98 -8.27 41.74 -10.02
C LEU A 98 -7.42 42.13 -8.80
N SER A 99 -8.05 42.17 -7.64
CA SER A 99 -7.35 42.28 -6.35
C SER A 99 -7.00 40.90 -5.79
N ARG A 100 -6.10 40.82 -4.81
CA ARG A 100 -5.73 39.56 -4.13
C ARG A 100 -6.98 38.88 -3.54
N GLY A 101 -7.11 37.59 -3.80
CA GLY A 101 -8.28 36.80 -3.39
C GLY A 101 -9.53 36.97 -4.28
N GLU A 102 -9.54 37.91 -5.23
CA GLU A 102 -10.59 37.99 -6.24
C GLU A 102 -10.40 36.94 -7.33
N ALA A 103 -11.51 36.46 -7.90
CA ALA A 103 -11.53 35.51 -9.01
C ALA A 103 -12.44 35.97 -10.16
N ILE A 104 -12.17 35.47 -11.37
CA ILE A 104 -13.06 35.56 -12.53
C ILE A 104 -13.63 34.18 -12.79
N TYR A 105 -14.95 34.08 -12.91
CA TYR A 105 -15.63 32.83 -13.30
C TYR A 105 -15.73 32.71 -14.83
N GLN A 106 -15.46 31.53 -15.37
CA GLN A 106 -15.60 31.20 -16.81
C GLN A 106 -14.84 32.16 -17.74
N THR A 107 -13.57 32.42 -17.42
CA THR A 107 -12.64 33.19 -18.27
C THR A 107 -12.45 32.48 -19.62
N THR A 108 -12.67 33.15 -20.75
CA THR A 108 -12.42 32.55 -22.07
C THR A 108 -10.98 32.83 -22.51
N ILE A 109 -10.18 31.77 -22.60
CA ILE A 109 -8.75 31.85 -22.93
C ILE A 109 -8.53 31.30 -24.36
N PRO A 110 -7.96 32.08 -25.28
CA PRO A 110 -7.64 31.59 -26.62
C PRO A 110 -6.42 30.67 -26.58
N VAL A 111 -6.46 29.59 -27.37
CA VAL A 111 -5.29 28.75 -27.62
C VAL A 111 -4.64 29.19 -28.92
N SER A 112 -3.41 29.69 -28.85
CA SER A 112 -2.71 30.24 -30.00
C SER A 112 -2.04 29.16 -30.87
N ILE A 113 -1.73 29.49 -32.12
CA ILE A 113 -0.92 28.62 -33.00
C ILE A 113 0.50 28.41 -32.45
N HIS A 114 1.05 29.41 -31.76
CA HIS A 114 2.38 29.33 -31.15
C HIS A 114 2.40 28.33 -29.99
N PHE A 115 1.31 28.23 -29.23
CA PHE A 115 1.18 27.20 -28.18
C PHE A 115 1.31 25.79 -28.78
N LEU A 116 0.66 25.54 -29.92
CA LEU A 116 0.76 24.26 -30.62
C LEU A 116 2.18 24.00 -31.13
N GLN A 117 2.79 25.02 -31.76
CA GLN A 117 4.15 24.93 -32.28
C GLN A 117 5.20 24.69 -31.19
N ASN A 118 5.02 25.23 -29.98
CA ASN A 118 5.92 24.99 -28.85
C ASN A 118 6.00 23.52 -28.45
N TYR A 119 4.97 22.72 -28.78
CA TYR A 119 4.92 21.27 -28.56
C TYR A 119 5.01 20.45 -29.85
N ASP A 120 5.51 21.05 -30.95
CA ASP A 120 5.67 20.41 -32.25
C ASP A 120 4.35 19.91 -32.89
N LEU A 121 3.22 20.51 -32.53
CA LEU A 121 1.90 20.19 -33.09
C LEU A 121 1.60 21.08 -34.29
N ASP A 122 1.32 20.49 -35.46
CA ASP A 122 0.92 21.21 -36.67
C ASP A 122 -0.46 21.89 -36.49
N PRO A 123 -0.57 23.24 -36.54
CA PRO A 123 -1.83 23.96 -36.44
C PRO A 123 -2.84 23.67 -37.57
N GLY A 124 -2.37 23.15 -38.71
CA GLY A 124 -3.21 22.68 -39.81
C GLY A 124 -3.94 21.39 -39.50
N MET A 125 -3.33 20.52 -38.68
CA MET A 125 -3.89 19.23 -38.27
C MET A 125 -4.54 19.28 -36.89
N HIS A 126 -4.11 20.17 -36.01
CA HIS A 126 -4.58 20.24 -34.62
C HIS A 126 -5.29 21.57 -34.37
N ARG A 127 -6.43 21.50 -33.70
CA ARG A 127 -7.21 22.67 -33.31
C ARG A 127 -7.60 22.55 -31.85
N PHE A 128 -7.29 23.57 -31.06
CA PHE A 128 -7.91 23.76 -29.76
C PHE A 128 -9.00 24.83 -29.85
N SER A 129 -10.16 24.54 -29.28
CA SER A 129 -11.17 25.57 -29.05
C SER A 129 -10.74 26.47 -27.89
N PRO A 130 -11.18 27.75 -27.84
CA PRO A 130 -11.01 28.58 -26.66
C PRO A 130 -11.46 27.82 -25.42
N CYS A 131 -10.63 27.82 -24.38
CA CYS A 131 -10.85 27.04 -23.19
C CYS A 131 -11.37 27.91 -22.05
N ARG A 132 -12.10 27.30 -21.12
CA ARG A 132 -12.77 28.01 -20.02
C ARG A 132 -12.47 27.30 -18.70
N PRO A 133 -11.43 27.72 -17.95
CA PRO A 133 -11.32 27.34 -16.55
C PRO A 133 -12.53 27.85 -15.77
N ASP A 134 -12.94 27.10 -14.74
CA ASP A 134 -14.03 27.53 -13.88
C ASP A 134 -13.66 28.82 -13.17
N LEU A 135 -12.44 28.94 -12.63
CA LEU A 135 -11.96 30.12 -11.93
C LEU A 135 -10.49 30.46 -12.27
N VAL A 136 -10.23 31.76 -12.43
CA VAL A 136 -8.88 32.35 -12.38
C VAL A 136 -8.82 33.31 -11.20
N ARG A 137 -8.04 32.96 -10.16
CA ARG A 137 -7.94 33.70 -8.89
C ARG A 137 -6.56 34.36 -8.74
N VAL A 138 -6.49 35.55 -8.15
CA VAL A 138 -5.21 36.13 -7.73
C VAL A 138 -4.82 35.60 -6.34
N ASP A 139 -3.68 34.94 -6.22
CA ASP A 139 -3.15 34.43 -4.95
C ASP A 139 -2.60 35.55 -4.03
N GLU A 140 -2.09 35.17 -2.85
CA GLU A 140 -1.54 36.13 -1.88
C GLU A 140 -0.28 36.84 -2.39
N GLU A 141 0.50 36.16 -3.25
CA GLU A 141 1.69 36.71 -3.91
C GLU A 141 1.38 37.58 -5.13
N GLY A 142 0.11 37.66 -5.56
CA GLY A 142 -0.33 38.42 -6.72
C GLY A 142 -0.21 37.68 -8.06
N ARG A 143 -0.07 36.36 -8.05
CA ARG A 143 -0.05 35.50 -9.24
C ARG A 143 -1.45 34.98 -9.57
N LEU A 144 -1.71 34.74 -10.84
CA LEU A 144 -2.92 34.12 -11.35
C LEU A 144 -2.85 32.60 -11.12
N GLN A 145 -3.80 32.07 -10.36
CA GLN A 145 -3.95 30.67 -10.03
C GLN A 145 -5.23 30.11 -10.67
N ILE A 146 -5.10 28.97 -11.35
CA ILE A 146 -6.24 28.23 -11.89
C ILE A 146 -6.91 27.44 -10.77
N ILE A 147 -8.23 27.54 -10.70
CA ILE A 147 -9.07 26.69 -9.85
C ILE A 147 -10.18 26.08 -10.70
N ASP A 148 -10.33 24.77 -10.60
CA ASP A 148 -11.36 24.00 -11.28
C ASP A 148 -12.34 23.46 -10.24
N ILE A 149 -13.65 23.56 -10.47
CA ILE A 149 -14.69 23.13 -9.51
C ILE A 149 -15.18 21.75 -9.94
N LYS A 150 -15.22 20.80 -9.01
CA LYS A 150 -15.61 19.42 -9.31
C LYS A 150 -16.46 18.84 -8.19
N ALA A 151 -17.66 18.37 -8.56
CA ALA A 151 -18.54 17.61 -7.67
C ALA A 151 -18.02 16.17 -7.47
N SER A 152 -16.82 16.07 -6.90
CA SER A 152 -16.13 14.84 -6.53
C SER A 152 -15.50 15.01 -5.16
N GLU A 153 -15.51 13.96 -4.33
CA GLU A 153 -14.89 13.97 -3.00
C GLU A 153 -13.36 13.90 -3.05
N GLU A 154 -12.82 13.30 -4.12
CA GLU A 154 -11.39 13.01 -4.24
C GLU A 154 -10.77 13.69 -5.46
N LEU A 155 -9.48 14.00 -5.31
CA LEU A 155 -8.70 14.71 -6.31
C LEU A 155 -8.21 13.71 -7.39
N SER A 156 -8.75 13.80 -8.60
CA SER A 156 -8.44 12.86 -9.69
C SER A 156 -7.28 13.32 -10.58
N VAL A 157 -6.60 12.37 -11.24
CA VAL A 157 -5.57 12.68 -12.26
C VAL A 157 -6.14 13.54 -13.38
N SER A 158 -7.35 13.24 -13.86
CA SER A 158 -7.98 13.99 -14.94
C SER A 158 -8.24 15.45 -14.58
N HIS A 159 -8.66 15.73 -13.34
CA HIS A 159 -8.86 17.10 -12.86
C HIS A 159 -7.54 17.86 -12.82
N ARG A 160 -6.47 17.23 -12.30
CA ARG A 160 -5.13 17.83 -12.26
C ARG A 160 -4.59 18.16 -13.64
N ILE A 161 -4.70 17.23 -14.59
CA ILE A 161 -4.25 17.45 -15.98
C ILE A 161 -5.02 18.61 -16.63
N GLN A 162 -6.34 18.65 -16.46
CA GLN A 162 -7.18 19.71 -17.03
C GLN A 162 -6.80 21.10 -16.47
N ALA A 163 -6.69 21.24 -15.15
CA ALA A 163 -6.29 22.50 -14.52
C ALA A 163 -4.85 22.91 -14.86
N THR A 164 -3.92 21.94 -14.98
CA THR A 164 -2.54 22.20 -15.43
C THR A 164 -2.52 22.73 -16.87
N LEU A 165 -3.32 22.14 -17.77
CA LEU A 165 -3.45 22.62 -19.15
C LEU A 165 -3.99 24.04 -19.22
N TYR A 166 -4.99 24.39 -18.40
CA TYR A 166 -5.49 25.76 -18.33
C TYR A 166 -4.38 26.74 -17.90
N ALA A 167 -3.54 26.37 -16.92
CA ALA A 167 -2.45 27.23 -16.47
C ALA A 167 -1.42 27.47 -17.58
N LEU A 168 -1.00 26.40 -18.28
CA LEU A 168 -0.05 26.49 -19.40
C LEU A 168 -0.61 27.31 -20.58
N ILE A 169 -1.90 27.16 -20.89
CA ILE A 169 -2.56 27.92 -21.95
C ILE A 169 -2.69 29.40 -21.55
N LEU A 170 -3.06 29.69 -20.30
CA LEU A 170 -3.18 31.06 -19.79
C LEU A 170 -1.84 31.79 -19.85
N GLU A 171 -0.77 31.16 -19.36
CA GLU A 171 0.60 31.71 -19.41
C GLU A 171 0.98 32.09 -20.83
N HIS A 172 0.83 31.15 -21.77
CA HIS A 172 1.13 31.40 -23.17
C HIS A 172 0.25 32.52 -23.77
N ALA A 173 -1.03 32.60 -23.40
CA ALA A 173 -1.92 33.64 -23.92
C ALA A 173 -1.51 35.03 -23.40
N LEU A 174 -1.10 35.15 -22.13
CA LEU A 174 -0.58 36.38 -21.54
C LEU A 174 0.72 36.84 -22.21
N ASP A 175 1.66 35.91 -22.42
CA ASP A 175 2.92 36.17 -23.12
C ASP A 175 2.68 36.70 -24.55
N LEU A 176 1.76 36.06 -25.27
CA LEU A 176 1.43 36.45 -26.65
C LEU A 176 0.78 37.84 -26.72
N LEU A 177 -0.03 38.19 -25.73
CA LEU A 177 -0.69 39.50 -25.64
C LEU A 177 0.19 40.58 -24.98
N GLY A 178 1.38 40.22 -24.51
CA GLY A 178 2.33 41.15 -23.88
C GLY A 178 1.85 41.69 -22.53
N LEU A 179 1.07 40.92 -21.76
CA LEU A 179 0.56 41.32 -20.45
C LEU A 179 1.50 40.85 -19.35
N ASP A 180 2.00 41.79 -18.53
CA ASP A 180 2.89 41.51 -17.39
C ASP A 180 2.12 40.99 -16.16
N LEU A 181 1.47 39.83 -16.33
CA LEU A 181 0.78 39.09 -15.27
C LEU A 181 1.44 37.72 -15.12
N ARG A 182 1.69 37.30 -13.89
CA ARG A 182 2.37 36.03 -13.59
C ARG A 182 1.35 34.94 -13.30
N VAL A 183 1.46 33.78 -13.94
CA VAL A 183 0.70 32.57 -13.59
C VAL A 183 1.47 31.77 -12.55
N ASP A 184 0.78 31.20 -11.55
CA ASP A 184 1.41 30.26 -10.61
C ASP A 184 1.74 28.93 -11.32
N ARG A 185 3.02 28.70 -11.58
CA ARG A 185 3.52 27.47 -12.22
C ARG A 185 3.78 26.33 -11.24
N ASN A 186 3.64 26.59 -9.94
CA ASN A 186 3.90 25.59 -8.92
C ASN A 186 2.60 24.94 -8.46
N ARG A 187 1.49 25.70 -8.38
CA ARG A 187 0.24 25.19 -7.79
C ARG A 187 -1.02 25.61 -8.57
N ALA A 188 -1.97 24.69 -8.63
CA ALA A 188 -3.37 24.97 -8.96
C ALA A 188 -4.29 24.37 -7.90
N GLY A 189 -5.58 24.70 -7.93
CA GLY A 189 -6.57 24.22 -6.97
C GLY A 189 -7.70 23.43 -7.63
N ILE A 190 -8.23 22.42 -6.93
CA ILE A 190 -9.51 21.79 -7.27
C ILE A 190 -10.47 22.02 -6.12
N TRP A 191 -11.64 22.59 -6.40
CA TRP A 191 -12.70 22.76 -5.40
C TRP A 191 -13.58 21.51 -5.37
N LEU A 192 -13.27 20.61 -4.41
CA LEU A 192 -13.94 19.33 -4.22
C LEU A 192 -15.29 19.50 -3.53
N TYR A 193 -16.19 18.54 -3.72
CA TYR A 193 -17.56 18.60 -3.19
C TYR A 193 -17.55 18.70 -1.65
N GLY A 194 -18.27 19.69 -1.10
CA GLY A 194 -18.40 19.89 0.33
C GLY A 194 -17.25 20.66 1.02
N GLU A 195 -16.15 20.93 0.31
CA GLU A 195 -15.00 21.65 0.87
C GLU A 195 -15.23 23.17 0.93
N ASP A 196 -14.72 23.81 1.97
CA ASP A 196 -14.80 25.27 2.17
C ASP A 196 -13.78 26.05 1.35
N GLU A 197 -12.69 25.41 0.93
CA GLU A 197 -11.61 26.01 0.14
C GLU A 197 -11.10 25.04 -0.94
N PRO A 198 -10.48 25.54 -2.02
CA PRO A 198 -9.94 24.69 -3.07
C PRO A 198 -8.70 23.92 -2.57
N LYS A 199 -8.70 22.60 -2.76
CA LYS A 199 -7.57 21.73 -2.43
C LYS A 199 -6.42 21.95 -3.41
N PRO A 200 -5.24 22.42 -2.95
CA PRO A 200 -4.13 22.73 -3.83
C PRO A 200 -3.36 21.47 -4.25
N PHE A 201 -2.74 21.48 -5.42
CA PHE A 201 -1.85 20.41 -5.89
C PHE A 201 -0.67 20.97 -6.70
N ASP A 202 0.43 20.22 -6.74
CA ASP A 202 1.66 20.58 -7.44
C ASP A 202 1.54 20.33 -8.96
N LEU A 203 1.99 21.30 -9.77
CA LEU A 203 1.92 21.25 -11.23
C LEU A 203 3.13 20.56 -11.89
N HIS A 204 4.29 20.48 -11.24
CA HIS A 204 5.57 20.12 -11.87
C HIS A 204 5.56 18.75 -12.55
N LEU A 205 5.02 17.74 -11.87
CA LEU A 205 4.87 16.40 -12.44
C LEU A 205 3.86 16.37 -13.59
N ASN A 206 2.74 17.09 -13.44
CA ASN A 206 1.68 17.13 -14.45
C ASN A 206 2.15 17.82 -15.74
N ILE A 207 2.93 18.90 -15.61
CA ILE A 207 3.54 19.61 -16.75
C ILE A 207 4.40 18.63 -17.55
N ARG A 208 5.31 17.91 -16.90
CA ARG A 208 6.17 16.92 -17.58
C ARG A 208 5.38 15.83 -18.31
N VAL A 209 4.30 15.33 -17.68
CA VAL A 209 3.42 14.32 -18.28
C VAL A 209 2.70 14.87 -19.51
N ILE A 210 2.21 16.12 -19.46
CA ILE A 210 1.55 16.78 -20.58
C ILE A 210 2.53 17.05 -21.73
N GLU A 211 3.73 17.53 -21.41
CA GLU A 211 4.79 17.82 -22.39
C GLU A 211 5.19 16.56 -23.16
N ASP A 212 5.47 15.47 -22.43
CA ASP A 212 5.78 14.16 -23.03
C ASP A 212 4.61 13.66 -23.89
N PHE A 213 3.38 13.77 -23.37
CA PHE A 213 2.19 13.35 -24.08
C PHE A 213 2.00 14.11 -25.40
N PHE A 214 2.12 15.44 -25.41
CA PHE A 214 1.96 16.24 -26.62
C PHE A 214 3.07 16.02 -27.63
N ARG A 215 4.33 15.89 -27.20
CA ARG A 215 5.46 15.70 -28.13
C ARG A 215 5.53 14.29 -28.71
N HIS A 216 5.20 13.27 -27.92
CA HIS A 216 5.53 11.89 -28.28
C HIS A 216 4.32 10.97 -28.47
N ARG A 217 3.24 11.14 -27.70
CA ARG A 217 2.08 10.23 -27.76
C ARG A 217 0.96 10.73 -28.66
N LEU A 218 0.54 11.98 -28.48
CA LEU A 218 -0.59 12.57 -29.20
C LEU A 218 -0.45 12.48 -30.73
N PRO A 219 0.71 12.80 -31.36
CA PRO A 219 0.85 12.72 -32.81
C PRO A 219 0.67 11.28 -33.31
N GLY A 220 1.22 10.29 -32.60
CA GLY A 220 1.09 8.88 -32.94
C GLY A 220 -0.36 8.38 -32.91
N ILE A 221 -1.12 8.79 -31.89
CA ILE A 221 -2.56 8.47 -31.76
C ILE A 221 -3.36 9.03 -32.94
N LEU A 222 -2.97 10.20 -33.45
CA LEU A 222 -3.72 10.91 -34.49
C LEU A 222 -3.26 10.59 -35.94
N ALA A 223 -2.07 10.00 -36.11
CA ALA A 223 -1.47 9.73 -37.42
C ALA A 223 -2.12 8.54 -38.17
N GLY A 224 -2.54 7.50 -37.45
CA GLY A 224 -3.08 6.26 -38.02
C GLY A 224 -4.60 6.26 -38.28
N PRO A 225 -5.14 5.26 -39.00
CA PRO A 225 -6.59 5.10 -39.15
C PRO A 225 -7.25 4.79 -37.80
N PRO A 226 -8.48 5.27 -37.53
CA PRO A 226 -9.13 5.10 -36.22
C PRO A 226 -9.26 3.64 -35.74
N GLY A 227 -9.40 2.69 -36.66
CA GLY A 227 -9.53 1.26 -36.34
C GLY A 227 -8.28 0.65 -35.70
N ASP A 228 -7.09 1.14 -36.05
CA ASP A 228 -5.80 0.56 -35.62
C ASP A 228 -5.35 1.10 -34.26
N VAL A 229 -6.02 2.12 -33.74
CA VAL A 229 -5.66 2.76 -32.47
C VAL A 229 -5.91 1.79 -31.30
N PRO A 230 -4.94 1.61 -30.38
CA PRO A 230 -5.08 0.69 -29.27
C PRO A 230 -6.25 1.03 -28.37
N TRP A 231 -6.84 -0.03 -27.83
CA TRP A 231 -7.94 0.03 -26.91
C TRP A 231 -7.96 -1.24 -26.05
N HIS A 232 -8.56 -1.10 -24.89
CA HIS A 232 -8.81 -2.19 -23.97
C HIS A 232 -10.08 -1.88 -23.17
N LEU A 233 -10.91 -2.90 -22.92
CA LEU A 233 -12.10 -2.73 -22.08
C LEU A 233 -11.69 -2.83 -20.62
N THR A 234 -12.11 -1.85 -19.83
CA THR A 234 -11.88 -1.80 -18.38
C THR A 234 -13.15 -1.34 -17.68
N SER A 235 -13.18 -1.38 -16.35
CA SER A 235 -14.28 -0.80 -15.57
C SER A 235 -14.50 0.70 -15.86
N ARG A 236 -13.47 1.42 -16.31
CA ARG A 236 -13.59 2.83 -16.70
C ARG A 236 -14.36 3.04 -18.01
N CYS A 237 -14.65 1.97 -18.75
CA CYS A 237 -15.47 2.06 -19.97
C CYS A 237 -16.97 2.18 -19.67
N GLU A 238 -17.41 1.95 -18.43
CA GLU A 238 -18.83 1.94 -18.07
C GLU A 238 -19.56 3.27 -18.34
N SER A 239 -18.82 4.39 -18.26
CA SER A 239 -19.28 5.75 -18.59
C SER A 239 -18.90 6.21 -20.00
N CYS A 240 -18.26 5.35 -20.81
CA CYS A 240 -17.84 5.70 -22.17
C CYS A 240 -18.97 5.49 -23.18
N GLU A 241 -19.26 6.50 -23.98
CA GLU A 241 -20.30 6.48 -25.03
C GLU A 241 -20.04 5.47 -26.16
N PHE A 242 -18.78 5.05 -26.34
CA PHE A 242 -18.37 4.05 -27.34
C PHE A 242 -18.31 2.63 -26.78
N TYR A 243 -18.62 2.43 -25.50
CA TYR A 243 -18.51 1.13 -24.85
C TYR A 243 -19.31 0.01 -25.56
N PRO A 244 -20.60 0.19 -25.94
CA PRO A 244 -21.34 -0.86 -26.62
C PRO A 244 -20.68 -1.33 -27.92
N HIS A 245 -20.08 -0.40 -28.67
CA HIS A 245 -19.34 -0.71 -29.88
C HIS A 245 -18.06 -1.50 -29.59
N CYS A 246 -17.22 -1.02 -28.67
CA CYS A 246 -15.99 -1.70 -28.31
C CYS A 246 -16.24 -3.10 -27.72
N ARG A 247 -17.33 -3.30 -26.97
CA ARG A 247 -17.75 -4.61 -26.48
C ARG A 247 -18.13 -5.54 -27.62
N ALA A 248 -19.01 -5.09 -28.51
CA ALA A 248 -19.43 -5.90 -29.65
C ALA A 248 -18.24 -6.29 -30.54
N GLU A 249 -17.30 -5.36 -30.75
CA GLU A 249 -16.05 -5.63 -31.46
C GLU A 249 -15.19 -6.65 -30.71
N ALA A 250 -15.05 -6.55 -29.38
CA ALA A 250 -14.28 -7.50 -28.58
C ALA A 250 -14.86 -8.92 -28.66
N GLU A 251 -16.18 -9.05 -28.60
CA GLU A 251 -16.89 -10.33 -28.70
C GLU A 251 -16.74 -10.92 -30.11
N ALA A 252 -17.02 -10.12 -31.15
CA ALA A 252 -16.97 -10.56 -32.54
C ALA A 252 -15.57 -10.95 -33.02
N SER A 253 -14.53 -10.27 -32.53
CA SER A 253 -13.13 -10.56 -32.88
C SER A 253 -12.46 -11.57 -31.94
N SER A 254 -13.19 -12.11 -30.95
CA SER A 254 -12.62 -12.92 -29.88
C SER A 254 -11.38 -12.26 -29.25
N SER A 255 -11.45 -10.95 -28.99
CA SER A 255 -10.30 -10.15 -28.57
C SER A 255 -9.74 -10.61 -27.21
N VAL A 256 -8.42 -10.52 -27.04
CA VAL A 256 -7.78 -10.68 -25.71
C VAL A 256 -8.29 -9.69 -24.66
N SER A 257 -8.98 -8.60 -25.07
CA SER A 257 -9.70 -7.72 -24.15
C SER A 257 -10.82 -8.41 -23.35
N GLN A 258 -11.21 -9.63 -23.73
CA GLN A 258 -12.14 -10.47 -22.97
C GLN A 258 -11.50 -11.11 -21.72
N ILE A 259 -10.17 -11.08 -21.56
CA ILE A 259 -9.49 -11.72 -20.42
C ILE A 259 -9.78 -10.93 -19.14
N PRO A 260 -10.41 -11.56 -18.12
CA PRO A 260 -10.73 -10.85 -16.89
C PRO A 260 -9.50 -10.42 -16.10
N GLY A 261 -9.40 -9.12 -15.82
CA GLY A 261 -8.30 -8.53 -15.07
C GLY A 261 -7.00 -8.33 -15.86
N LEU A 262 -7.03 -8.45 -17.20
CA LEU A 262 -5.94 -7.99 -18.04
C LEU A 262 -5.75 -6.48 -17.84
N SER A 263 -4.49 -6.03 -17.70
CA SER A 263 -4.19 -4.61 -17.53
C SER A 263 -4.11 -3.92 -18.91
N PRO A 264 -4.36 -2.59 -19.00
CA PRO A 264 -4.12 -1.83 -20.24
C PRO A 264 -2.68 -1.95 -20.75
N ILE A 265 -1.70 -1.99 -19.84
CA ILE A 265 -0.28 -2.16 -20.15
C ILE A 265 -0.01 -3.55 -20.73
N GLY A 266 -0.55 -4.60 -20.10
CA GLY A 266 -0.44 -5.98 -20.58
C GLY A 266 -1.09 -6.16 -21.95
N ARG A 267 -2.28 -5.57 -22.16
CA ARG A 267 -2.94 -5.55 -23.47
C ARG A 267 -2.08 -4.87 -24.54
N ARG A 268 -1.49 -3.71 -24.23
CA ARG A 268 -0.60 -2.98 -25.13
C ARG A 268 0.64 -3.80 -25.46
N TYR A 269 1.28 -4.38 -24.45
CA TYR A 269 2.46 -5.23 -24.61
C TYR A 269 2.20 -6.44 -25.51
N LEU A 270 1.09 -7.18 -25.26
CA LEU A 270 0.65 -8.28 -26.13
C LEU A 270 0.52 -7.84 -27.59
N ARG A 271 0.05 -6.61 -27.83
CA ARG A 271 -0.13 -6.09 -29.18
C ARG A 271 1.18 -5.67 -29.86
N GLU A 272 2.04 -4.98 -29.13
CA GLU A 272 3.12 -4.14 -29.69
C GLU A 272 4.52 -4.71 -29.52
N ALA A 273 4.73 -5.67 -28.62
CA ALA A 273 6.04 -6.25 -28.44
C ALA A 273 6.53 -6.92 -29.74
N PRO A 274 7.84 -6.91 -30.01
CA PRO A 274 8.40 -7.45 -31.24
C PRO A 274 8.45 -8.98 -31.18
N TRP A 275 7.29 -9.61 -31.39
CA TRP A 275 7.17 -11.08 -31.47
C TRP A 275 7.90 -11.62 -32.69
N ASP A 276 8.47 -12.83 -32.57
CA ASP A 276 9.11 -13.51 -33.70
C ASP A 276 8.11 -13.67 -34.87
N GLY A 277 8.48 -13.15 -36.03
CA GLY A 277 7.60 -13.11 -37.22
C GLY A 277 6.65 -11.91 -37.31
N GLY A 278 6.70 -10.95 -36.36
CA GLY A 278 5.95 -9.69 -36.41
C GLY A 278 4.44 -9.81 -36.13
N LEU A 279 3.99 -10.91 -35.52
CA LEU A 279 2.59 -11.21 -35.28
C LEU A 279 2.06 -10.49 -34.04
N SER A 280 1.23 -9.45 -34.22
CA SER A 280 0.57 -8.74 -33.13
C SER A 280 -0.54 -9.60 -32.47
N ILE A 281 -0.49 -9.80 -31.14
CA ILE A 281 -1.49 -10.61 -30.42
C ILE A 281 -2.73 -9.74 -30.14
N ASN A 282 -3.85 -10.05 -30.81
CA ASN A 282 -5.10 -9.28 -30.69
C ASN A 282 -6.30 -10.15 -30.31
N ALA A 283 -6.35 -11.38 -30.81
CA ALA A 283 -7.39 -12.36 -30.52
C ALA A 283 -6.91 -13.43 -29.52
N LEU A 284 -7.87 -14.09 -28.87
CA LEU A 284 -7.62 -15.21 -27.96
C LEU A 284 -6.89 -16.36 -28.67
N SER A 285 -7.15 -16.59 -29.97
CA SER A 285 -6.44 -17.58 -30.78
C SER A 285 -4.97 -17.24 -31.01
N ASP A 286 -4.65 -15.95 -31.19
CA ASP A 286 -3.26 -15.49 -31.35
C ASP A 286 -2.49 -15.75 -30.04
N LEU A 287 -3.13 -15.43 -28.92
CA LEU A 287 -2.56 -15.64 -27.59
C LEU A 287 -2.41 -17.13 -27.29
N GLU A 288 -3.40 -17.94 -27.65
CA GLU A 288 -3.32 -19.40 -27.51
C GLU A 288 -2.12 -19.96 -28.29
N ALA A 289 -1.94 -19.53 -29.54
CA ALA A 289 -0.82 -19.96 -30.38
C ALA A 289 0.53 -19.53 -29.78
N PHE A 290 0.63 -18.30 -29.28
CA PHE A 290 1.81 -17.79 -28.59
C PHE A 290 2.13 -18.60 -27.33
N LEU A 291 1.13 -18.90 -26.50
CA LEU A 291 1.31 -19.61 -25.22
C LEU A 291 1.61 -21.11 -25.36
N ARG A 292 1.55 -21.67 -26.58
CA ARG A 292 1.95 -23.07 -26.84
C ARG A 292 3.46 -23.26 -26.81
N ASP A 293 4.23 -22.20 -27.07
CA ASP A 293 5.68 -22.23 -26.95
C ASP A 293 6.08 -22.09 -25.47
N PRO A 294 6.80 -23.05 -24.86
CA PRO A 294 7.30 -22.92 -23.50
C PRO A 294 8.18 -21.67 -23.28
N ALA A 295 8.81 -21.11 -24.34
CA ALA A 295 9.59 -19.89 -24.25
C ALA A 295 8.72 -18.62 -24.03
N SER A 296 7.40 -18.71 -24.24
CA SER A 296 6.48 -17.57 -24.11
C SER A 296 6.53 -16.93 -22.73
N ASP A 297 6.74 -17.73 -21.69
CA ASP A 297 6.73 -17.25 -20.30
C ASP A 297 7.88 -16.27 -20.04
N GLY A 298 9.07 -16.54 -20.56
CA GLY A 298 10.20 -15.60 -20.48
C GLY A 298 9.93 -14.29 -21.23
N CYS A 299 9.17 -14.32 -22.31
CA CYS A 299 8.75 -13.10 -23.00
C CYS A 299 7.67 -12.31 -22.24
N LEU A 300 6.77 -13.00 -21.52
CA LEU A 300 5.77 -12.36 -20.65
C LEU A 300 6.43 -11.69 -19.44
N ASP A 301 7.52 -12.25 -18.93
CA ASP A 301 8.27 -11.73 -17.78
C ASP A 301 8.89 -10.35 -18.03
N ASN A 302 9.07 -9.94 -19.29
CA ASN A 302 9.47 -8.58 -19.67
C ASN A 302 8.38 -7.53 -19.44
N CYS A 303 7.15 -7.94 -19.11
CA CYS A 303 6.05 -7.05 -18.77
C CYS A 303 5.61 -7.30 -17.33
N GLY A 304 5.81 -6.33 -16.43
CA GLY A 304 5.52 -6.49 -15.00
C GLY A 304 4.08 -6.91 -14.68
N SER A 305 3.09 -6.58 -15.52
CA SER A 305 1.70 -7.03 -15.31
C SER A 305 1.38 -8.43 -15.84
N LEU A 306 2.25 -9.01 -16.66
CA LEU A 306 2.09 -10.36 -17.24
C LEU A 306 3.12 -11.36 -16.69
N ALA A 307 4.17 -10.87 -16.02
CA ALA A 307 5.21 -11.70 -15.42
C ALA A 307 4.61 -12.76 -14.48
N GLY A 308 5.04 -14.01 -14.67
CA GLY A 308 4.52 -15.17 -13.93
C GLY A 308 3.04 -15.51 -14.16
N GLN A 309 2.36 -14.91 -15.14
CA GLN A 309 0.93 -15.18 -15.44
C GLN A 309 0.71 -16.24 -16.54
N GLY A 310 1.75 -16.83 -17.13
CA GLY A 310 1.66 -17.76 -18.27
C GLY A 310 0.63 -18.88 -18.10
N ASP A 311 0.72 -19.64 -17.01
CA ASP A 311 -0.22 -20.73 -16.71
C ASP A 311 -1.66 -20.25 -16.55
N ARG A 312 -1.83 -19.10 -15.89
CA ARG A 312 -3.14 -18.50 -15.69
C ARG A 312 -3.73 -18.03 -17.02
N LEU A 313 -2.92 -17.42 -17.89
CA LEU A 313 -3.36 -17.00 -19.22
C LEU A 313 -3.75 -18.22 -20.07
N ARG A 314 -2.95 -19.30 -20.06
CA ARG A 314 -3.29 -20.56 -20.73
C ARG A 314 -4.64 -21.10 -20.25
N ALA A 315 -4.84 -21.17 -18.93
CA ALA A 315 -6.10 -21.63 -18.34
C ALA A 315 -7.28 -20.70 -18.67
N THR A 316 -7.07 -19.39 -18.67
CA THR A 316 -8.12 -18.40 -18.96
C THR A 316 -8.52 -18.43 -20.43
N VAL A 317 -7.56 -18.50 -21.35
CA VAL A 317 -7.81 -18.65 -22.79
C VAL A 317 -8.57 -19.95 -23.06
N ARG A 318 -8.17 -21.06 -22.42
CA ARG A 318 -8.89 -22.32 -22.50
C ARG A 318 -10.33 -22.17 -22.01
N ALA A 319 -10.54 -21.63 -20.81
CA ALA A 319 -11.86 -21.47 -20.23
C ALA A 319 -12.80 -20.63 -21.12
N LEU A 320 -12.31 -19.49 -21.64
CA LEU A 320 -13.08 -18.63 -22.56
C LEU A 320 -13.37 -19.29 -23.90
N SER A 321 -12.45 -20.13 -24.41
CA SER A 321 -12.60 -20.76 -25.73
C SER A 321 -13.45 -22.03 -25.69
N THR A 322 -13.42 -22.80 -24.60
CA THR A 322 -14.15 -24.07 -24.47
C THR A 322 -15.47 -23.95 -23.70
N GLY A 323 -15.65 -22.87 -22.92
CA GLY A 323 -16.77 -22.74 -22.00
C GLY A 323 -16.61 -23.58 -20.72
N GLU A 324 -15.45 -24.20 -20.49
CA GLU A 324 -15.18 -25.02 -19.31
C GLU A 324 -14.63 -24.20 -18.14
N VAL A 325 -14.94 -24.63 -16.92
CA VAL A 325 -14.24 -24.14 -15.72
C VAL A 325 -12.92 -24.89 -15.58
N VAL A 326 -11.81 -24.16 -15.57
CA VAL A 326 -10.45 -24.73 -15.48
C VAL A 326 -9.88 -24.50 -14.08
N SER A 327 -9.38 -25.57 -13.48
CA SER A 327 -8.79 -25.59 -12.14
C SER A 327 -7.32 -25.11 -12.17
N LEU A 328 -6.95 -24.13 -11.35
CA LEU A 328 -5.58 -23.57 -11.30
C LEU A 328 -4.70 -24.23 -10.22
N ALA A 329 -3.37 -24.24 -10.37
CA ALA A 329 -2.49 -24.94 -9.44
C ALA A 329 -2.28 -24.25 -8.06
N ALA A 330 -2.72 -23.01 -7.89
CA ALA A 330 -2.53 -22.26 -6.64
C ALA A 330 -3.46 -22.74 -5.51
N THR A 331 -3.04 -22.54 -4.26
CA THR A 331 -3.85 -22.82 -3.06
C THR A 331 -4.34 -21.54 -2.40
N SER A 332 -5.43 -21.63 -1.64
CA SER A 332 -5.98 -20.49 -0.89
C SER A 332 -5.60 -20.57 0.58
N LEU A 333 -5.02 -19.48 1.10
CA LEU A 333 -4.79 -19.26 2.53
C LEU A 333 -5.95 -18.54 3.21
N ALA A 334 -6.75 -17.79 2.44
CA ALA A 334 -7.81 -16.93 2.94
C ALA A 334 -9.13 -17.69 3.09
N LEU A 335 -9.58 -18.36 2.01
CA LEU A 335 -10.81 -19.15 1.99
C LEU A 335 -10.64 -20.41 2.85
N PRO A 336 -11.39 -20.57 3.95
CA PRO A 336 -11.26 -21.75 4.80
C PRO A 336 -11.97 -22.96 4.18
N VAL A 337 -11.46 -24.15 4.49
CA VAL A 337 -12.08 -25.46 4.17
C VAL A 337 -13.52 -25.48 4.67
N TYR A 338 -13.72 -25.00 5.89
CA TYR A 338 -15.01 -24.91 6.55
C TYR A 338 -14.96 -23.91 7.70
N GLU A 339 -16.11 -23.34 8.01
CA GLU A 339 -16.44 -22.50 9.13
C GLU A 339 -17.82 -22.90 9.67
N ASP A 340 -18.01 -22.80 10.98
CA ASP A 340 -19.28 -23.09 11.63
C ASP A 340 -20.36 -22.04 11.30
N ILE A 341 -19.96 -20.78 11.13
CA ILE A 341 -20.83 -19.63 10.84
C ILE A 341 -20.23 -18.81 9.70
N ALA A 342 -20.99 -18.59 8.63
CA ALA A 342 -20.59 -17.70 7.54
C ALA A 342 -21.47 -16.46 7.50
N VAL A 343 -20.83 -15.28 7.46
CA VAL A 343 -21.48 -13.98 7.35
C VAL A 343 -21.11 -13.36 6.01
N ILE A 344 -22.11 -13.09 5.17
CA ILE A 344 -21.90 -12.47 3.87
C ILE A 344 -22.39 -11.03 3.95
N LEU A 345 -21.57 -10.08 3.55
CA LEU A 345 -21.89 -8.67 3.55
C LEU A 345 -22.04 -8.14 2.12
N THR A 346 -22.86 -7.11 1.95
CA THR A 346 -22.90 -6.32 0.71
C THR A 346 -23.14 -4.84 1.04
N PHE A 347 -22.49 -3.96 0.28
CA PHE A 347 -22.52 -2.51 0.48
C PHE A 347 -22.65 -1.79 -0.86
N GLN A 348 -23.47 -0.74 -0.90
CA GLN A 348 -23.74 0.05 -2.09
C GLN A 348 -23.69 1.54 -1.75
N LYS A 349 -22.92 2.30 -2.55
CA LYS A 349 -22.76 3.74 -2.40
C LYS A 349 -23.42 4.54 -3.52
N ASP A 350 -23.83 5.75 -3.17
CA ASP A 350 -24.34 6.73 -4.12
C ASP A 350 -23.16 7.43 -4.82
N PRO A 351 -23.11 7.49 -6.16
CA PRO A 351 -22.00 8.08 -6.91
C PRO A 351 -21.96 9.59 -6.82
N VAL A 352 -23.04 10.25 -6.37
CA VAL A 352 -23.09 11.72 -6.22
C VAL A 352 -22.48 12.14 -4.89
N SER A 353 -22.95 11.56 -3.79
CA SER A 353 -22.59 11.95 -2.42
C SER A 353 -21.55 11.05 -1.76
N GLY A 354 -21.11 9.97 -2.43
CA GLY A 354 -20.15 9.00 -1.89
C GLY A 354 -20.68 8.12 -0.75
N ARG A 355 -21.84 8.45 -0.17
CA ARG A 355 -22.43 7.81 1.01
C ARG A 355 -22.98 6.43 0.70
N THR A 356 -22.81 5.51 1.65
CA THR A 356 -23.44 4.18 1.60
C THR A 356 -24.94 4.30 1.87
N TYR A 357 -25.76 3.95 0.88
CA TYR A 357 -27.23 4.07 0.96
C TYR A 357 -27.94 2.74 1.18
N ALA A 358 -27.32 1.63 0.78
CA ALA A 358 -27.89 0.30 0.95
C ALA A 358 -26.81 -0.69 1.36
N LEU A 359 -27.13 -1.48 2.37
CA LEU A 359 -26.19 -2.38 3.02
C LEU A 359 -26.94 -3.48 3.75
N GLY A 360 -26.32 -4.64 3.89
CA GLY A 360 -26.95 -5.76 4.56
C GLY A 360 -25.99 -6.92 4.77
N PHE A 361 -26.41 -7.84 5.63
CA PHE A 361 -25.70 -9.08 5.86
C PHE A 361 -26.63 -10.28 5.85
N ARG A 362 -26.06 -11.42 5.51
CA ARG A 362 -26.72 -12.72 5.63
C ARG A 362 -25.82 -13.68 6.40
N ARG A 363 -26.30 -14.13 7.55
CA ARG A 363 -25.71 -15.25 8.29
C ARG A 363 -26.28 -16.57 7.78
N SER A 364 -25.40 -17.53 7.58
CA SER A 364 -25.75 -18.94 7.37
C SER A 364 -25.09 -19.82 8.42
N ARG A 365 -25.76 -20.92 8.79
CA ARG A 365 -25.39 -21.84 9.89
C ARG A 365 -25.42 -21.15 11.27
N GLY A 366 -24.80 -21.75 12.28
CA GLY A 366 -24.81 -21.24 13.67
C GLY A 366 -26.04 -21.59 14.51
N LYS A 367 -26.82 -22.63 14.16
CA LYS A 367 -28.05 -22.98 14.89
C LYS A 367 -27.81 -23.19 16.39
N ALA A 368 -26.63 -23.68 16.79
CA ALA A 368 -26.27 -23.87 18.19
C ALA A 368 -26.16 -22.55 18.97
N VAL A 369 -25.74 -21.47 18.31
CA VAL A 369 -25.61 -20.13 18.89
C VAL A 369 -26.95 -19.38 18.85
N TYR A 370 -27.60 -19.36 17.68
CA TYR A 370 -28.73 -18.44 17.42
C TYR A 370 -30.12 -19.11 17.44
N GLY A 371 -30.19 -20.43 17.58
CA GLY A 371 -31.43 -21.20 17.43
C GLY A 371 -31.96 -21.30 15.99
N THR A 372 -31.44 -20.50 15.06
CA THR A 372 -31.86 -20.43 13.64
C THR A 372 -30.70 -20.76 12.69
N ALA A 373 -31.02 -21.41 11.57
CA ALA A 373 -30.03 -21.83 10.57
C ALA A 373 -29.58 -20.71 9.62
N SER A 374 -30.30 -19.60 9.58
CA SER A 374 -29.94 -18.41 8.79
C SER A 374 -30.65 -17.18 9.33
N HIS A 375 -30.06 -16.02 9.13
CA HIS A 375 -30.65 -14.71 9.42
C HIS A 375 -30.17 -13.69 8.39
N GLU A 376 -31.01 -12.72 8.06
CA GLU A 376 -30.73 -11.68 7.06
C GLU A 376 -31.27 -10.35 7.54
N GLU A 377 -30.42 -9.32 7.53
CA GLU A 377 -30.81 -7.94 7.81
C GLU A 377 -30.34 -7.02 6.68
N ILE A 378 -31.22 -6.11 6.27
CA ILE A 378 -31.02 -5.21 5.14
C ILE A 378 -31.48 -3.81 5.53
N PHE A 379 -30.67 -2.81 5.18
CA PHE A 379 -30.92 -1.42 5.48
C PHE A 379 -30.80 -0.61 4.19
N VAL A 380 -31.81 0.22 3.90
CA VAL A 380 -31.87 1.08 2.70
C VAL A 380 -32.31 2.47 3.14
N ALA A 381 -31.56 3.49 2.73
CA ALA A 381 -31.81 4.88 3.09
C ALA A 381 -32.95 5.46 2.26
N ALA A 382 -33.94 6.04 2.93
CA ALA A 382 -35.11 6.65 2.28
C ALA A 382 -34.78 7.99 1.58
N ASN A 383 -33.74 8.68 2.04
CA ASN A 383 -33.23 9.94 1.48
C ASN A 383 -31.74 10.12 1.85
N PRO A 384 -31.01 11.09 1.27
CA PRO A 384 -29.58 11.28 1.57
C PRO A 384 -29.25 11.53 3.06
N GLY A 385 -30.17 12.13 3.83
CA GLY A 385 -30.01 12.36 5.27
C GLY A 385 -30.18 11.09 6.11
N ASP A 386 -30.81 10.06 5.55
CA ASP A 386 -31.11 8.79 6.21
C ASP A 386 -29.93 7.80 6.20
N CYS A 387 -28.87 8.08 5.43
CA CYS A 387 -27.69 7.22 5.33
C CYS A 387 -27.01 6.99 6.69
N ALA A 388 -26.98 8.01 7.56
CA ALA A 388 -26.40 7.89 8.90
C ALA A 388 -27.20 6.92 9.79
N ARG A 389 -28.54 6.89 9.66
CA ARG A 389 -29.39 5.93 10.40
C ARG A 389 -29.09 4.51 9.98
N VAL A 390 -29.09 4.26 8.66
CA VAL A 390 -28.80 2.95 8.06
C VAL A 390 -27.42 2.43 8.48
N ARG A 391 -26.39 3.29 8.48
CA ARG A 391 -25.07 2.97 9.00
C ARG A 391 -25.13 2.52 10.47
N ARG A 392 -25.76 3.31 11.34
CA ARG A 392 -25.86 3.03 12.78
C ARG A 392 -26.53 1.69 13.06
N GLU A 393 -27.66 1.45 12.41
CA GLU A 393 -28.45 0.23 12.60
C GLU A 393 -27.65 -1.02 12.19
N PHE A 394 -26.94 -0.96 11.07
CA PHE A 394 -26.12 -2.09 10.62
C PHE A 394 -24.93 -2.38 11.52
N VAL A 395 -24.19 -1.34 11.96
CA VAL A 395 -23.04 -1.54 12.86
C VAL A 395 -23.49 -2.25 14.13
N ARG A 396 -24.61 -1.81 14.71
CA ARG A 396 -25.21 -2.45 15.89
C ARG A 396 -25.65 -3.88 15.63
N ALA A 397 -26.34 -4.12 14.52
CA ALA A 397 -26.83 -5.45 14.17
C ALA A 397 -25.68 -6.44 13.94
N LEU A 398 -24.64 -6.04 13.20
CA LEU A 398 -23.46 -6.87 12.97
C LEU A 398 -22.67 -7.12 14.25
N ALA A 399 -22.48 -6.09 15.09
CA ALA A 399 -21.82 -6.24 16.39
C ALA A 399 -22.58 -7.21 17.30
N ALA A 400 -23.91 -7.09 17.36
CA ALA A 400 -24.76 -8.00 18.14
C ALA A 400 -24.70 -9.45 17.64
N GLU A 401 -24.70 -9.65 16.31
CA GLU A 401 -24.54 -10.98 15.71
C GLU A 401 -23.22 -11.63 16.12
N LEU A 402 -22.11 -10.89 16.08
CA LEU A 402 -20.80 -11.41 16.45
C LEU A 402 -20.63 -11.58 17.98
N GLU A 403 -21.16 -10.66 18.79
CA GLU A 403 -21.15 -10.75 20.25
C GLU A 403 -21.87 -12.02 20.74
N ALA A 404 -22.93 -12.45 20.07
CA ALA A 404 -23.60 -13.70 20.40
C ALA A 404 -22.67 -14.91 20.28
N VAL A 405 -21.76 -14.93 19.29
CA VAL A 405 -20.77 -16.01 19.13
C VAL A 405 -19.68 -15.91 20.18
N ASP A 406 -19.15 -14.70 20.45
CA ASP A 406 -18.16 -14.52 21.51
C ASP A 406 -18.70 -14.98 22.87
N GLY A 407 -19.93 -14.56 23.20
CA GLY A 407 -20.65 -14.99 24.39
C GLY A 407 -20.85 -16.50 24.45
N TYR A 408 -21.25 -17.13 23.33
CA TYR A 408 -21.40 -18.58 23.23
C TYR A 408 -20.09 -19.31 23.49
N ASN A 409 -19.00 -18.85 22.88
CA ASN A 409 -17.68 -19.45 23.02
C ASN A 409 -17.14 -19.27 24.45
N ARG A 410 -17.56 -18.23 25.20
CA ARG A 410 -17.00 -17.85 26.52
C ARG A 410 -17.06 -18.99 27.53
N GLY A 411 -15.89 -19.39 28.04
CA GLY A 411 -15.76 -20.45 29.03
C GLY A 411 -15.94 -21.88 28.51
N ARG A 412 -16.03 -22.08 27.19
CA ARG A 412 -16.10 -23.42 26.57
C ARG A 412 -14.74 -23.93 26.14
N ASP A 413 -14.61 -25.26 26.13
CA ASP A 413 -13.44 -25.93 25.58
C ASP A 413 -13.31 -25.68 24.07
N TRP A 414 -12.08 -25.67 23.56
CA TRP A 414 -11.77 -25.32 22.17
C TRP A 414 -12.59 -26.12 21.13
N ALA A 415 -12.86 -27.41 21.42
CA ALA A 415 -13.63 -28.28 20.54
C ALA A 415 -15.13 -27.93 20.45
N GLU A 416 -15.68 -27.23 21.45
CA GLU A 416 -17.08 -26.84 21.55
C GLU A 416 -17.33 -25.39 21.13
N GLN A 417 -16.27 -24.66 20.78
CA GLN A 417 -16.37 -23.29 20.29
C GLN A 417 -16.76 -23.29 18.80
N GLU A 418 -17.37 -22.20 18.35
CA GLU A 418 -17.80 -21.98 16.98
C GLU A 418 -16.85 -20.99 16.28
N SER A 419 -16.51 -21.26 15.02
CA SER A 419 -15.75 -20.33 14.15
C SER A 419 -16.67 -19.43 13.35
N VAL A 420 -16.21 -18.21 13.03
CA VAL A 420 -16.89 -17.27 12.12
C VAL A 420 -15.95 -16.90 10.99
N GLN A 421 -16.48 -16.84 9.77
CA GLN A 421 -15.80 -16.20 8.64
C GLN A 421 -16.73 -15.23 7.92
N THR A 422 -16.22 -14.02 7.68
CA THR A 422 -16.92 -12.97 6.93
C THR A 422 -16.47 -12.94 5.48
N TYR A 423 -17.41 -12.69 4.57
CA TYR A 423 -17.21 -12.64 3.13
C TYR A 423 -17.83 -11.39 2.51
N VAL A 424 -17.15 -10.85 1.51
CA VAL A 424 -17.72 -9.92 0.53
C VAL A 424 -17.51 -10.50 -0.86
N TYR A 425 -18.35 -10.12 -1.82
CA TYR A 425 -18.17 -10.65 -3.17
C TYR A 425 -16.95 -10.00 -3.85
N ASP A 426 -16.86 -8.67 -3.79
CA ASP A 426 -15.83 -7.92 -4.52
C ASP A 426 -15.05 -6.93 -3.64
N THR A 427 -13.90 -6.48 -4.13
CA THR A 427 -12.97 -5.63 -3.37
C THR A 427 -13.58 -4.28 -2.97
N TYR A 428 -14.44 -3.69 -3.82
CA TYR A 428 -15.06 -2.41 -3.48
C TYR A 428 -15.97 -2.49 -2.25
N GLU A 429 -16.55 -3.65 -1.95
CA GLU A 429 -17.40 -3.85 -0.76
C GLU A 429 -16.56 -3.90 0.53
N GLU A 430 -15.34 -4.48 0.46
CA GLU A 430 -14.35 -4.43 1.54
C GLU A 430 -13.96 -2.97 1.85
N GLU A 431 -13.66 -2.18 0.81
CA GLU A 431 -13.32 -0.76 0.95
C GLU A 431 -14.47 0.07 1.56
N LEU A 432 -15.70 -0.18 1.11
CA LEU A 432 -16.89 0.49 1.67
C LEU A 432 -17.13 0.10 3.13
N PHE A 433 -16.86 -1.15 3.51
CA PHE A 433 -16.99 -1.58 4.90
C PHE A 433 -15.96 -0.90 5.81
N THR A 434 -14.70 -0.81 5.36
CA THR A 434 -13.65 -0.07 6.10
C THR A 434 -14.06 1.39 6.33
N ARG A 435 -14.49 2.09 5.27
CA ARG A 435 -14.97 3.48 5.38
C ARG A 435 -16.16 3.61 6.32
N LEU A 436 -17.08 2.64 6.27
CA LEU A 436 -18.25 2.61 7.14
C LEU A 436 -17.88 2.50 8.62
N LEU A 437 -16.88 1.68 8.97
CA LEU A 437 -16.40 1.56 10.34
C LEU A 437 -15.69 2.83 10.83
N GLU A 438 -14.92 3.48 9.95
CA GLU A 438 -14.29 4.78 10.24
C GLU A 438 -15.33 5.85 10.56
N GLU A 439 -16.33 6.03 9.70
CA GLU A 439 -17.43 6.98 9.93
C GLU A 439 -18.28 6.63 11.17
N ALA A 440 -18.33 5.36 11.56
CA ALA A 440 -19.09 4.91 12.73
C ALA A 440 -18.36 5.13 14.06
N LEU A 441 -17.04 5.30 14.04
CA LEU A 441 -16.23 5.66 15.20
C LEU A 441 -16.44 7.13 15.60
N ASP A 442 -16.63 8.01 14.62
CA ASP A 442 -16.92 9.43 14.85
C ASP A 442 -18.34 9.67 15.40
N ASP A 443 -19.17 8.62 15.44
CA ASP A 443 -20.53 8.67 15.93
C ASP A 443 -20.64 8.12 17.36
N PRO A 444 -20.90 8.96 18.39
CA PRO A 444 -20.96 8.53 19.78
C PRO A 444 -21.95 7.39 20.06
N VAL A 445 -22.96 7.24 19.19
CA VAL A 445 -24.04 6.24 19.31
C VAL A 445 -23.55 4.82 18.93
N THR A 446 -22.50 4.72 18.12
CA THR A 446 -21.95 3.45 17.60
C THR A 446 -20.46 3.29 17.81
N ALA A 447 -19.77 4.27 18.39
CA ALA A 447 -18.32 4.24 18.56
C ALA A 447 -17.80 2.97 19.25
N GLU A 448 -18.50 2.47 20.27
CA GLU A 448 -18.10 1.24 20.97
C GLU A 448 -18.23 -0.01 20.08
N ASP A 449 -19.38 -0.18 19.43
CA ASP A 449 -19.62 -1.30 18.50
C ASP A 449 -18.65 -1.25 17.31
N ALA A 450 -18.46 -0.06 16.74
CA ALA A 450 -17.53 0.17 15.65
C ALA A 450 -16.09 -0.16 16.05
N LEU A 451 -15.66 0.21 17.27
CA LEU A 451 -14.34 -0.13 17.79
C LEU A 451 -14.16 -1.64 17.94
N ARG A 452 -15.15 -2.36 18.48
CA ARG A 452 -15.11 -3.82 18.61
C ARG A 452 -15.02 -4.51 17.25
N LEU A 453 -15.85 -4.08 16.29
CA LEU A 453 -15.80 -4.58 14.93
C LEU A 453 -14.42 -4.29 14.31
N ARG A 454 -13.92 -3.07 14.48
CA ARG A 454 -12.61 -2.67 13.97
C ARG A 454 -11.47 -3.50 14.55
N PHE A 455 -11.51 -3.82 15.84
CA PHE A 455 -10.52 -4.70 16.49
C PHE A 455 -10.47 -6.10 15.89
N TYR A 456 -11.62 -6.63 15.45
CA TYR A 456 -11.69 -7.92 14.76
C TYR A 456 -11.28 -7.81 13.29
N TYR A 457 -11.78 -6.80 12.57
CA TYR A 457 -11.56 -6.66 11.13
C TYR A 457 -10.20 -6.05 10.75
N GLN A 458 -9.55 -5.34 11.68
CA GLN A 458 -8.16 -4.85 11.59
C GLN A 458 -7.82 -4.16 10.26
N ASP A 459 -8.68 -3.23 9.83
CA ASP A 459 -8.38 -2.39 8.67
C ASP A 459 -7.15 -1.50 8.93
N PRO A 460 -6.44 -1.03 7.88
CA PRO A 460 -5.24 -0.21 8.03
C PRO A 460 -5.40 0.97 9.00
N GLY A 461 -6.57 1.60 9.05
CA GLY A 461 -6.79 2.77 9.87
C GLY A 461 -6.82 2.51 11.38
N ILE A 462 -6.89 1.24 11.82
CA ILE A 462 -6.80 0.89 13.24
C ILE A 462 -5.51 1.39 13.88
N ALA A 463 -4.44 1.53 13.10
CA ALA A 463 -3.13 1.99 13.55
C ALA A 463 -3.13 3.46 14.04
N LEU A 464 -4.14 4.26 13.71
CA LEU A 464 -4.26 5.65 14.16
C LEU A 464 -5.02 5.79 15.49
N GLY A 465 -5.54 4.70 16.02
CA GLY A 465 -6.30 4.69 17.27
C GLY A 465 -5.46 5.00 18.51
N SER A 466 -6.13 5.24 19.63
CA SER A 466 -5.48 5.35 20.95
C SER A 466 -5.39 4.02 21.70
N SER A 467 -6.14 3.01 21.25
CA SER A 467 -6.17 1.66 21.79
C SER A 467 -6.22 0.66 20.64
N HIS A 468 -5.53 -0.47 20.80
CA HIS A 468 -5.32 -1.45 19.73
C HIS A 468 -5.48 -2.90 20.23
N PRO A 469 -5.87 -3.84 19.34
CA PRO A 469 -6.08 -5.23 19.70
C PRO A 469 -4.76 -5.94 20.06
N SER A 470 -4.86 -6.84 21.04
CA SER A 470 -3.75 -7.66 21.56
C SER A 470 -3.48 -8.93 20.77
N ALA A 471 -4.37 -9.27 19.83
CA ALA A 471 -4.24 -10.41 18.94
C ALA A 471 -4.52 -9.98 17.51
N SER A 472 -3.76 -10.54 16.55
CA SER A 472 -4.03 -10.36 15.12
C SER A 472 -5.07 -11.37 14.64
N VAL A 473 -5.99 -10.95 13.78
CA VAL A 473 -7.01 -11.84 13.17
C VAL A 473 -6.62 -12.12 11.72
N PRO A 474 -6.30 -13.37 11.35
CA PRO A 474 -5.84 -13.63 9.99
C PRO A 474 -7.02 -13.76 9.03
N PHE A 475 -7.00 -12.97 7.95
CA PHE A 475 -8.02 -12.93 6.90
C PHE A 475 -9.45 -12.68 7.44
N PRO A 476 -9.68 -11.55 8.14
CA PRO A 476 -10.97 -11.29 8.78
C PRO A 476 -12.12 -11.11 7.78
N ILE A 477 -11.81 -10.71 6.54
CA ILE A 477 -12.73 -10.69 5.41
C ILE A 477 -12.10 -11.45 4.24
N VAL A 478 -12.87 -12.36 3.65
CA VAL A 478 -12.49 -13.05 2.41
C VAL A 478 -13.25 -12.43 1.24
N VAL A 479 -12.51 -11.90 0.26
CA VAL A 479 -13.07 -11.36 -0.98
C VAL A 479 -13.18 -12.47 -2.02
N LEU A 480 -14.41 -12.87 -2.36
CA LEU A 480 -14.66 -14.04 -3.21
C LEU A 480 -14.04 -13.90 -4.62
N THR A 481 -14.09 -12.71 -5.25
CA THR A 481 -13.49 -12.50 -6.56
C THR A 481 -11.97 -12.69 -6.57
N ARG A 482 -11.27 -12.40 -5.45
CA ARG A 482 -9.82 -12.64 -5.32
C ARG A 482 -9.52 -14.15 -5.30
N GLU A 483 -10.30 -14.91 -4.53
CA GLU A 483 -10.11 -16.36 -4.40
C GLU A 483 -10.54 -17.12 -5.65
N ILE A 484 -11.60 -16.68 -6.35
CA ILE A 484 -11.97 -17.22 -7.65
C ILE A 484 -10.81 -17.05 -8.65
N ARG A 485 -10.26 -15.84 -8.77
CA ARG A 485 -9.13 -15.54 -9.68
C ARG A 485 -7.87 -16.35 -9.36
N ARG A 486 -7.70 -16.73 -8.09
CA ARG A 486 -6.57 -17.53 -7.61
C ARG A 486 -6.75 -19.01 -7.94
N LEU A 487 -7.95 -19.54 -7.75
CA LEU A 487 -8.19 -20.98 -7.76
C LEU A 487 -8.75 -21.51 -9.10
N LEU A 488 -9.44 -20.66 -9.86
CA LEU A 488 -10.18 -21.04 -11.07
C LEU A 488 -9.97 -20.03 -12.21
N ALA A 489 -9.97 -20.55 -13.44
CA ALA A 489 -10.25 -19.78 -14.64
C ALA A 489 -11.68 -20.10 -15.11
N LEU A 490 -12.51 -19.07 -15.19
CA LEU A 490 -13.93 -19.20 -15.53
C LEU A 490 -14.21 -18.80 -16.98
N PRO A 491 -15.22 -19.39 -17.64
CA PRO A 491 -15.70 -19.00 -18.97
C PRO A 491 -16.53 -17.70 -18.92
N VAL A 492 -16.04 -16.69 -18.19
CA VAL A 492 -16.71 -15.41 -17.97
C VAL A 492 -15.84 -14.31 -18.56
N PRO A 493 -16.23 -13.68 -19.68
CA PRO A 493 -15.42 -12.64 -20.30
C PRO A 493 -15.49 -11.32 -19.53
N PHE A 494 -14.46 -10.50 -19.71
CA PHE A 494 -14.28 -9.13 -19.22
C PHE A 494 -14.17 -8.95 -17.70
N THR A 495 -15.25 -9.21 -16.97
CA THR A 495 -15.34 -8.98 -15.53
C THR A 495 -16.03 -10.15 -14.89
N LEU A 496 -15.46 -10.67 -13.78
CA LEU A 496 -16.10 -11.67 -12.94
C LEU A 496 -17.24 -11.02 -12.15
N ARG A 497 -18.37 -10.85 -12.83
CA ARG A 497 -19.60 -10.33 -12.25
C ARG A 497 -20.36 -11.43 -11.53
N LEU A 498 -21.04 -11.08 -10.44
CA LEU A 498 -21.75 -12.05 -9.59
C LEU A 498 -22.75 -12.95 -10.36
N PRO A 499 -23.61 -12.45 -11.27
CA PRO A 499 -24.55 -13.30 -12.00
C PRO A 499 -23.85 -14.31 -12.92
N GLU A 500 -22.86 -13.87 -13.69
CA GLU A 500 -22.11 -14.73 -14.60
C GLU A 500 -21.27 -15.77 -13.87
N VAL A 501 -20.63 -15.38 -12.77
CA VAL A 501 -19.88 -16.32 -11.91
C VAL A 501 -20.82 -17.35 -11.30
N LEU A 502 -21.97 -16.93 -10.76
CA LEU A 502 -22.97 -17.85 -10.21
C LEU A 502 -23.44 -18.88 -11.26
N ALA A 503 -23.62 -18.45 -12.51
CA ALA A 503 -23.97 -19.34 -13.62
C ALA A 503 -22.82 -20.30 -14.00
N ALA A 504 -21.56 -19.86 -13.91
CA ALA A 504 -20.40 -20.68 -14.22
C ALA A 504 -20.06 -21.72 -13.14
N ILE A 505 -20.29 -21.38 -11.87
CA ILE A 505 -20.00 -22.26 -10.72
C ILE A 505 -21.21 -22.43 -9.80
N PRO A 506 -22.33 -23.00 -10.28
CA PRO A 506 -23.51 -23.22 -9.46
C PRO A 506 -23.21 -24.18 -8.31
N SER A 507 -23.84 -23.92 -7.16
CA SER A 507 -23.82 -24.79 -5.99
C SER A 507 -24.72 -26.00 -6.19
N SER A 508 -24.23 -27.19 -5.85
CA SER A 508 -25.03 -28.43 -5.85
C SER A 508 -26.10 -28.44 -4.75
N ARG A 509 -25.90 -27.68 -3.67
CA ARG A 509 -26.83 -27.61 -2.53
C ARG A 509 -28.05 -26.75 -2.79
N PHE A 510 -27.85 -25.63 -3.50
CA PHE A 510 -28.90 -24.70 -3.85
C PHE A 510 -28.57 -24.01 -5.17
N ALA A 511 -29.22 -24.48 -6.24
CA ALA A 511 -29.08 -23.94 -7.59
C ALA A 511 -29.84 -22.60 -7.70
N TYR A 512 -29.27 -21.56 -7.09
CA TYR A 512 -29.78 -20.19 -7.21
C TYR A 512 -29.45 -19.65 -8.60
N ARG A 513 -30.42 -18.98 -9.23
CA ARG A 513 -30.22 -18.25 -10.47
C ARG A 513 -30.53 -16.79 -10.25
N LEU A 514 -29.63 -15.93 -10.70
CA LEU A 514 -29.78 -14.49 -10.63
C LEU A 514 -29.86 -13.95 -12.04
N ASP A 515 -31.05 -13.48 -12.45
CA ASP A 515 -31.23 -12.81 -13.74
C ASP A 515 -30.99 -11.30 -13.55
N PRO A 516 -29.92 -10.72 -14.13
CA PRO A 516 -29.53 -9.34 -13.87
C PRO A 516 -30.45 -8.35 -14.59
N SER A 517 -31.11 -7.49 -13.82
CA SER A 517 -31.87 -6.36 -14.37
C SER A 517 -30.95 -5.18 -14.72
N SER A 518 -31.18 -4.56 -15.89
CA SER A 518 -30.45 -3.37 -16.33
C SER A 518 -30.62 -2.16 -15.41
N LEU A 519 -31.60 -2.18 -14.49
CA LEU A 519 -31.82 -1.16 -13.46
C LEU A 519 -30.80 -1.25 -12.31
N PHE A 520 -30.27 -2.45 -12.02
CA PHE A 520 -29.41 -2.70 -10.86
C PHE A 520 -27.99 -3.13 -11.22
N TRP A 521 -27.78 -3.68 -12.43
CA TRP A 521 -26.51 -4.25 -12.85
C TRP A 521 -25.81 -3.39 -13.89
N ASN A 522 -24.55 -3.09 -13.62
CA ASN A 522 -23.62 -2.50 -14.56
C ASN A 522 -23.05 -3.53 -15.52
N GLU A 523 -22.73 -3.11 -16.74
CA GLU A 523 -22.17 -4.01 -17.76
C GLU A 523 -20.74 -4.45 -17.44
N HIS A 524 -19.97 -3.66 -16.69
CA HIS A 524 -18.57 -3.94 -16.37
C HIS A 524 -18.18 -3.81 -14.88
N GLY A 525 -19.15 -3.72 -13.97
CA GLY A 525 -18.91 -3.57 -12.54
C GLY A 525 -19.88 -4.41 -11.69
N ASN A 526 -19.45 -4.69 -10.45
CA ASN A 526 -20.28 -5.35 -9.45
C ASN A 526 -21.06 -4.36 -8.57
N ALA A 527 -20.66 -3.09 -8.54
CA ALA A 527 -21.41 -2.05 -7.86
C ALA A 527 -22.84 -1.94 -8.44
N MET A 528 -23.81 -1.76 -7.56
CA MET A 528 -25.20 -1.57 -7.95
C MET A 528 -25.36 -0.24 -8.70
N LYS A 529 -26.12 -0.28 -9.80
CA LYS A 529 -26.54 0.94 -10.48
C LYS A 529 -27.37 1.82 -9.57
N SER A 530 -27.10 3.12 -9.63
CA SER A 530 -27.73 4.10 -8.73
C SER A 530 -29.04 4.66 -9.28
N ASP A 531 -29.48 4.22 -10.46
CA ASP A 531 -30.74 4.65 -11.08
C ASP A 531 -31.92 4.49 -10.11
N ALA A 532 -32.03 3.34 -9.44
CA ALA A 532 -33.10 3.07 -8.50
C ALA A 532 -33.06 3.97 -7.25
N ILE A 533 -31.88 4.27 -6.70
CA ILE A 533 -31.78 5.12 -5.50
C ILE A 533 -32.06 6.58 -5.84
N ILE A 534 -31.63 7.04 -7.02
CA ILE A 534 -31.95 8.37 -7.53
C ILE A 534 -33.45 8.50 -7.78
N MET A 535 -34.10 7.45 -8.28
CA MET A 535 -35.57 7.39 -8.39
C MET A 535 -36.26 7.45 -7.03
N ALA A 536 -35.68 6.87 -5.97
CA ALA A 536 -36.25 6.91 -4.63
C ALA A 536 -36.08 8.29 -3.95
N TRP A 537 -34.90 8.90 -4.10
CA TRP A 537 -34.54 10.16 -3.43
C TRP A 537 -35.02 11.42 -4.16
N HIS A 538 -35.02 11.37 -5.49
CA HIS A 538 -35.28 12.52 -6.35
C HIS A 538 -36.39 12.26 -7.38
N GLY A 539 -36.64 11.00 -7.71
CA GLY A 539 -37.82 10.62 -8.48
C GLY A 539 -39.07 10.60 -7.59
N ASN A 540 -40.24 10.84 -8.16
CA ASN A 540 -41.52 10.67 -7.46
C ASN A 540 -41.87 9.17 -7.26
N ARG A 541 -40.90 8.32 -6.91
CA ARG A 541 -41.01 6.85 -6.86
C ARG A 541 -40.38 6.28 -5.57
N PRO A 542 -40.94 6.60 -4.37
CA PRO A 542 -40.39 6.13 -3.10
C PRO A 542 -40.37 4.60 -2.97
N GLU A 543 -41.24 3.88 -3.70
CA GLU A 543 -41.26 2.41 -3.72
C GLU A 543 -39.98 1.78 -4.30
N ALA A 544 -39.14 2.56 -4.99
CA ALA A 544 -37.85 2.08 -5.50
C ALA A 544 -36.89 1.64 -4.37
N ALA A 545 -37.06 2.16 -3.15
CA ALA A 545 -36.32 1.69 -1.98
C ALA A 545 -36.57 0.21 -1.65
N ASP A 546 -37.81 -0.27 -1.85
CA ASP A 546 -38.15 -1.68 -1.66
C ASP A 546 -37.56 -2.57 -2.76
N TRP A 547 -37.48 -2.07 -4.00
CA TRP A 547 -36.81 -2.80 -5.08
C TRP A 547 -35.32 -2.97 -4.81
N ILE A 548 -34.66 -1.93 -4.26
CA ILE A 548 -33.28 -1.99 -3.81
C ILE A 548 -33.12 -3.02 -2.69
N ARG A 549 -34.01 -3.03 -1.69
CA ARG A 549 -33.99 -4.01 -0.61
C ARG A 549 -34.07 -5.44 -1.13
N GLN A 550 -34.95 -5.71 -2.10
CA GLN A 550 -35.05 -7.02 -2.75
C GLN A 550 -33.77 -7.37 -3.50
N GLU A 551 -33.17 -6.41 -4.21
CA GLU A 551 -31.91 -6.63 -4.92
C GLU A 551 -30.74 -6.94 -3.98
N VAL A 552 -30.64 -6.27 -2.83
CA VAL A 552 -29.64 -6.57 -1.79
C VAL A 552 -29.80 -8.01 -1.30
N SER A 553 -31.03 -8.47 -1.02
CA SER A 553 -31.31 -9.86 -0.61
C SER A 553 -30.86 -10.86 -1.69
N ARG A 554 -31.18 -10.59 -2.96
CA ARG A 554 -30.75 -11.44 -4.10
C ARG A 554 -29.23 -11.54 -4.21
N ARG A 555 -28.50 -10.44 -3.98
CA ARG A 555 -27.03 -10.39 -4.00
C ARG A 555 -26.41 -11.20 -2.86
N LEU A 556 -26.93 -11.06 -1.63
CA LEU A 556 -26.49 -11.83 -0.47
C LEU A 556 -26.67 -13.35 -0.69
N LEU A 557 -27.82 -13.75 -1.23
CA LEU A 557 -28.10 -15.14 -1.61
C LEU A 557 -27.16 -15.65 -2.70
N ALA A 558 -26.96 -14.87 -3.77
CA ALA A 558 -26.06 -15.22 -4.86
C ALA A 558 -24.61 -15.39 -4.40
N ALA A 559 -24.09 -14.46 -3.58
CA ALA A 559 -22.74 -14.54 -3.05
C ALA A 559 -22.55 -15.80 -2.18
N GLY A 560 -23.55 -16.19 -1.39
CA GLY A 560 -23.51 -17.44 -0.62
C GLY A 560 -23.51 -18.69 -1.49
N SER A 561 -24.31 -18.70 -2.55
CA SER A 561 -24.31 -19.82 -3.52
C SER A 561 -22.98 -19.90 -4.29
N VAL A 562 -22.37 -18.76 -4.63
CA VAL A 562 -21.02 -18.71 -5.23
C VAL A 562 -19.96 -19.25 -4.28
N LEU A 563 -20.00 -18.90 -2.99
CA LEU A 563 -19.09 -19.44 -1.98
C LEU A 563 -19.16 -20.97 -1.92
N ASP A 564 -20.36 -21.53 -1.87
CA ASP A 564 -20.55 -22.99 -1.88
C ASP A 564 -20.04 -23.62 -3.18
N GLY A 565 -20.41 -23.05 -4.33
CA GLY A 565 -20.00 -23.55 -5.65
C GLY A 565 -18.49 -23.48 -5.89
N LEU A 566 -17.81 -22.46 -5.33
CA LEU A 566 -16.35 -22.32 -5.35
C LEU A 566 -15.70 -23.44 -4.52
N ARG A 567 -16.18 -23.68 -3.30
CA ARG A 567 -15.63 -24.72 -2.40
C ARG A 567 -15.78 -26.12 -2.98
N GLU A 568 -16.93 -26.42 -3.57
CA GLU A 568 -17.18 -27.72 -4.22
C GLU A 568 -16.14 -28.06 -5.30
N ARG A 569 -15.58 -27.05 -5.96
CA ARG A 569 -14.62 -27.19 -7.08
C ARG A 569 -13.16 -27.06 -6.66
N THR A 570 -12.88 -26.73 -5.39
CA THR A 570 -11.54 -26.34 -4.94
C THR A 570 -11.12 -26.95 -3.60
N LYS A 571 -11.89 -27.89 -3.07
CA LYS A 571 -11.73 -28.46 -1.72
C LYS A 571 -10.29 -28.94 -1.44
N GLU A 572 -9.65 -29.56 -2.42
CA GLU A 572 -8.28 -30.08 -2.35
C GLU A 572 -7.19 -28.98 -2.29
N LYS A 573 -7.56 -27.71 -2.48
CA LYS A 573 -6.66 -26.55 -2.50
C LYS A 573 -6.87 -25.60 -1.31
N LEU A 574 -7.79 -25.94 -0.43
CA LEU A 574 -8.08 -25.19 0.79
C LEU A 574 -7.28 -25.83 1.93
N VAL A 575 -6.44 -25.04 2.59
CA VAL A 575 -5.45 -25.57 3.55
C VAL A 575 -5.69 -25.09 4.99
N ARG A 576 -6.56 -24.10 5.17
CA ARG A 576 -6.85 -23.47 6.47
C ARG A 576 -8.28 -23.78 6.93
N TRP A 577 -8.45 -23.86 8.25
CA TRP A 577 -9.75 -23.87 8.91
C TRP A 577 -10.02 -22.51 9.55
N ALA A 578 -11.29 -22.07 9.55
CA ALA A 578 -11.65 -20.81 10.20
C ALA A 578 -11.35 -20.87 11.71
N GLU A 579 -10.84 -19.78 12.27
CA GLU A 579 -10.51 -19.71 13.68
C GLU A 579 -11.76 -19.62 14.55
N LYS A 580 -11.66 -20.18 15.76
CA LYS A 580 -12.73 -20.07 16.76
C LYS A 580 -12.89 -18.60 17.14
N PHE A 581 -14.13 -18.13 17.09
CA PHE A 581 -14.39 -16.69 17.13
C PHE A 581 -14.24 -16.13 18.54
N ARG A 582 -13.52 -15.02 18.64
CA ARG A 582 -13.41 -14.15 19.81
C ARG A 582 -13.25 -12.72 19.35
N PHE A 583 -13.85 -11.78 20.08
CA PHE A 583 -13.43 -10.39 19.92
C PHE A 583 -12.01 -10.22 20.50
N PRO A 584 -11.08 -9.62 19.75
CA PRO A 584 -9.77 -9.29 20.31
C PRO A 584 -9.91 -8.29 21.45
N SER A 585 -9.27 -8.57 22.59
CA SER A 585 -9.14 -7.61 23.69
C SER A 585 -8.13 -6.52 23.33
N SER A 586 -8.28 -5.32 23.87
CA SER A 586 -7.22 -4.31 23.80
C SER A 586 -5.97 -4.78 24.56
N TRP A 587 -4.81 -4.26 24.18
CA TRP A 587 -3.66 -4.25 25.08
C TRP A 587 -4.02 -3.53 26.38
N ASP A 588 -3.53 -4.03 27.52
CA ASP A 588 -3.58 -3.34 28.80
C ASP A 588 -2.45 -2.29 28.86
N ALA A 589 -2.46 -1.38 27.89
CA ALA A 589 -1.47 -0.31 27.78
C ALA A 589 -2.05 0.99 28.35
N ALA A 590 -1.36 1.56 29.33
CA ALA A 590 -1.67 2.84 29.95
C ALA A 590 -1.43 4.03 29.00
N THR A 591 -0.49 3.91 28.06
CA THR A 591 -0.18 4.99 27.10
C THR A 591 -0.56 4.64 25.65
N PRO A 592 -1.17 5.58 24.89
CA PRO A 592 -1.54 5.35 23.50
C PRO A 592 -0.35 4.99 22.58
N GLU A 593 0.81 5.61 22.80
CA GLU A 593 2.02 5.36 22.01
C GLU A 593 2.52 3.93 22.18
N ILE A 594 2.51 3.40 23.41
CA ILE A 594 2.83 1.98 23.66
C ILE A 594 1.78 1.09 23.03
N SER A 595 0.49 1.36 23.22
CA SER A 595 -0.59 0.57 22.59
C SER A 595 -0.40 0.45 21.07
N ARG A 596 -0.07 1.57 20.40
CA ARG A 596 0.19 1.61 18.96
C ARG A 596 1.44 0.83 18.56
N LEU A 597 2.53 0.99 19.30
CA LEU A 597 3.78 0.26 19.03
C LEU A 597 3.64 -1.25 19.25
N LEU A 598 2.85 -1.68 20.25
CA LEU A 598 2.51 -3.08 20.48
C LEU A 598 1.74 -3.67 19.30
N PHE A 599 0.74 -2.94 18.79
CA PHE A 599 0.02 -3.33 17.59
C PHE A 599 0.92 -3.41 16.36
N ILE A 600 1.75 -2.40 16.10
CA ILE A 600 2.68 -2.40 14.97
C ILE A 600 3.62 -3.62 15.06
N ALA A 601 4.16 -3.93 16.23
CA ALA A 601 5.07 -5.07 16.39
C ALA A 601 4.40 -6.43 16.04
N GLU A 602 3.20 -6.70 16.55
CA GLU A 602 2.48 -7.95 16.27
C GLU A 602 1.88 -7.99 14.86
N TYR A 603 1.38 -6.87 14.35
CA TYR A 603 0.82 -6.77 13.00
C TYR A 603 1.90 -7.00 11.93
N GLU A 604 3.07 -6.38 12.08
CA GLU A 604 4.21 -6.58 11.18
C GLU A 604 4.70 -8.03 11.19
N SER A 605 4.74 -8.67 12.37
CA SER A 605 5.08 -10.09 12.49
C SER A 605 4.08 -10.98 11.74
N THR A 606 2.78 -10.68 11.89
CA THR A 606 1.70 -11.39 11.21
C THR A 606 1.74 -11.20 9.69
N MET A 607 1.98 -9.99 9.22
CA MET A 607 2.11 -9.68 7.80
C MET A 607 3.36 -10.34 7.19
N GLY A 608 4.47 -10.41 7.94
CA GLY A 608 5.66 -11.15 7.56
C GLY A 608 5.41 -12.65 7.40
N ALA A 609 4.72 -13.27 8.36
CA ALA A 609 4.30 -14.68 8.28
C ALA A 609 3.42 -14.94 7.06
N ARG A 610 2.41 -14.08 6.86
CA ARG A 610 1.50 -14.16 5.71
C ARG A 610 2.24 -14.06 4.39
N ARG A 611 3.19 -13.13 4.25
CA ARG A 611 4.00 -12.99 3.03
C ARG A 611 4.77 -14.27 2.69
N VAL A 612 5.38 -14.92 3.69
CA VAL A 612 6.09 -16.20 3.47
C VAL A 612 5.11 -17.31 3.05
N GLN A 613 3.95 -17.41 3.69
CA GLN A 613 2.92 -18.37 3.31
C GLN A 613 2.39 -18.10 1.89
N GLU A 614 2.21 -16.84 1.50
CA GLU A 614 1.79 -16.44 0.16
C GLU A 614 2.80 -16.83 -0.91
N LEU A 615 4.10 -16.79 -0.62
CA LEU A 615 5.14 -17.33 -1.51
C LEU A 615 4.99 -18.86 -1.65
N ARG A 616 4.72 -19.56 -0.55
CA ARG A 616 4.59 -21.02 -0.53
C ARG A 616 3.29 -21.54 -1.15
N SER A 617 2.23 -20.73 -1.23
CA SER A 617 0.95 -21.10 -1.88
C SER A 617 0.93 -20.96 -3.41
N ARG A 618 2.00 -20.42 -4.00
CA ARG A 618 2.16 -20.30 -5.46
C ARG A 618 2.28 -21.68 -6.13
N PRO A 619 1.98 -21.80 -7.45
CA PRO A 619 2.24 -23.01 -8.21
C PRO A 619 3.68 -23.52 -8.05
N ARG A 620 3.85 -24.83 -7.91
CA ARG A 620 5.16 -25.47 -7.64
C ARG A 620 6.25 -25.05 -8.62
N GLU A 621 5.95 -25.01 -9.92
CA GLU A 621 6.91 -24.64 -10.96
C GLU A 621 7.41 -23.20 -10.78
N ALA A 622 6.50 -22.27 -10.50
CA ALA A 622 6.85 -20.89 -10.19
C ALA A 622 7.71 -20.80 -8.91
N ARG A 623 7.36 -21.55 -7.86
CA ARG A 623 8.17 -21.56 -6.62
C ARG A 623 9.58 -22.10 -6.84
N VAL A 624 9.76 -23.11 -7.68
CA VAL A 624 11.08 -23.68 -7.99
C VAL A 624 11.91 -22.71 -8.81
N ARG A 625 11.31 -22.09 -9.84
CA ARG A 625 11.96 -21.07 -10.67
C ARG A 625 12.40 -19.86 -9.85
N ASP A 626 11.54 -19.39 -8.95
CA ASP A 626 11.78 -18.20 -8.13
C ASP A 626 12.62 -18.53 -6.86
N ALA A 627 13.22 -19.72 -6.77
CA ALA A 627 14.01 -20.22 -5.63
C ALA A 627 13.29 -20.24 -4.26
N VAL A 628 11.95 -20.14 -4.25
CA VAL A 628 11.11 -20.30 -3.06
C VAL A 628 11.04 -21.76 -2.62
N SER A 629 11.08 -22.71 -3.54
CA SER A 629 11.08 -24.14 -3.22
C SER A 629 12.26 -24.80 -3.88
N ILE A 630 13.20 -25.31 -3.10
CA ILE A 630 14.46 -25.86 -3.61
C ILE A 630 14.38 -27.40 -3.50
N PRO A 631 14.23 -28.13 -4.62
CA PRO A 631 14.20 -29.59 -4.60
C PRO A 631 15.61 -30.15 -4.35
N LEU A 632 15.72 -31.05 -3.38
CA LEU A 632 16.97 -31.59 -2.89
C LEU A 632 16.95 -33.13 -2.91
N LYS A 633 18.14 -33.72 -3.01
CA LYS A 633 18.38 -35.13 -2.74
C LYS A 633 19.41 -35.31 -1.63
N LYS A 634 19.06 -36.09 -0.61
CA LYS A 634 19.95 -36.41 0.51
C LYS A 634 21.18 -37.15 0.00
N SER A 635 22.37 -36.64 0.33
CA SER A 635 23.67 -37.30 0.10
C SER A 635 24.26 -37.77 1.44
N GLU A 636 25.55 -38.09 1.52
CA GLU A 636 26.18 -38.49 2.78
C GLU A 636 26.15 -37.37 3.86
N GLY A 637 26.05 -37.73 5.14
CA GLY A 637 26.22 -36.79 6.26
C GLY A 637 25.22 -35.62 6.28
N ASN A 638 25.69 -34.38 6.16
CA ASN A 638 24.86 -33.17 6.09
C ASN A 638 24.72 -32.61 4.67
N PHE A 639 25.22 -33.33 3.65
CA PHE A 639 25.23 -32.88 2.27
C PHE A 639 23.90 -33.17 1.58
N TRP A 640 23.45 -32.22 0.77
CA TRP A 640 22.25 -32.28 -0.05
C TRP A 640 22.57 -31.79 -1.45
N LYS A 641 22.21 -32.57 -2.46
CA LYS A 641 22.37 -32.20 -3.87
C LYS A 641 21.16 -31.38 -4.30
N VAL A 642 21.38 -30.22 -4.91
CA VAL A 642 20.32 -29.43 -5.55
C VAL A 642 19.94 -30.09 -6.87
N LEU A 643 18.64 -30.31 -7.10
CA LEU A 643 18.14 -31.03 -8.26
C LEU A 643 17.77 -30.14 -9.45
N THR A 644 17.58 -28.85 -9.23
CA THR A 644 17.29 -27.84 -10.25
C THR A 644 18.34 -26.72 -10.21
N PRO A 645 18.59 -26.01 -11.32
CA PRO A 645 19.45 -24.82 -11.29
C PRO A 645 18.97 -23.84 -10.21
N LEU A 646 19.89 -23.44 -9.33
CA LEU A 646 19.63 -22.46 -8.27
C LEU A 646 20.61 -21.31 -8.46
N ASP A 647 20.10 -20.18 -8.96
CA ASP A 647 20.89 -18.97 -9.14
C ASP A 647 21.34 -18.45 -7.77
N LEU A 648 22.65 -18.22 -7.64
CA LEU A 648 23.25 -17.71 -6.41
C LEU A 648 22.67 -16.33 -6.01
N SER A 649 22.22 -15.52 -6.97
CA SER A 649 21.62 -14.21 -6.73
C SER A 649 20.21 -14.26 -6.13
N LEU A 650 19.49 -15.36 -6.35
CA LEU A 650 18.13 -15.58 -5.82
C LEU A 650 18.14 -16.30 -4.46
N PHE A 651 19.30 -16.83 -4.05
CA PHE A 651 19.43 -17.64 -2.85
C PHE A 651 20.10 -16.87 -1.70
N GLU A 652 19.32 -16.50 -0.69
CA GLU A 652 19.83 -15.82 0.49
C GLU A 652 20.26 -16.81 1.60
N GLN A 653 21.54 -16.76 1.98
CA GLN A 653 22.04 -17.56 3.10
C GLN A 653 21.68 -16.93 4.44
N SER A 654 20.82 -17.58 5.21
CA SER A 654 20.50 -17.18 6.58
C SER A 654 21.18 -18.08 7.60
N ARG A 655 21.77 -17.46 8.64
CA ARG A 655 22.38 -18.16 9.79
C ARG A 655 21.34 -18.64 10.82
N ALA A 656 20.05 -18.40 10.60
CA ALA A 656 18.94 -18.89 11.42
C ALA A 656 18.27 -20.14 10.81
N PHE A 657 17.48 -20.88 11.59
CA PHE A 657 16.60 -21.97 11.10
C PHE A 657 15.40 -21.38 10.33
N SER A 658 15.70 -20.75 9.21
CA SER A 658 14.79 -19.97 8.36
C SER A 658 14.17 -20.80 7.24
N TYR A 659 14.33 -22.13 7.29
CA TYR A 659 13.79 -23.02 6.28
C TYR A 659 12.99 -24.18 6.90
N LEU A 660 11.94 -24.59 6.19
CA LEU A 660 11.27 -25.87 6.35
C LEU A 660 11.92 -26.89 5.42
N LEU A 661 12.15 -28.09 5.90
CA LEU A 661 12.55 -29.24 5.09
C LEU A 661 11.46 -30.30 5.19
N VAL A 662 10.85 -30.63 4.06
CA VAL A 662 9.77 -31.61 3.96
C VAL A 662 10.11 -32.70 2.95
N PRO A 663 9.54 -33.92 3.08
CA PRO A 663 9.71 -34.97 2.08
C PRO A 663 9.26 -34.51 0.69
N GLY A 664 9.86 -35.05 -0.36
CA GLY A 664 9.37 -34.85 -1.72
C GLY A 664 8.00 -35.52 -1.93
N GLY A 665 7.14 -34.89 -2.72
CA GLY A 665 5.82 -35.43 -3.08
C GLY A 665 4.67 -34.79 -2.28
N GLU A 666 3.49 -35.40 -2.36
CA GLU A 666 2.23 -34.83 -1.88
C GLU A 666 2.21 -34.66 -0.35
N ALA A 667 2.73 -35.62 0.40
CA ALA A 667 2.79 -35.54 1.86
C ALA A 667 3.62 -34.35 2.37
N GLY A 668 4.71 -34.00 1.67
CA GLY A 668 5.51 -32.82 2.02
C GLY A 668 4.83 -31.51 1.64
N GLU A 669 4.14 -31.47 0.51
CA GLU A 669 3.32 -30.32 0.10
C GLU A 669 2.16 -30.07 1.08
N GLU A 670 1.52 -31.12 1.61
CA GLU A 670 0.49 -30.99 2.63
C GLU A 670 1.09 -30.48 3.96
N ALA A 671 2.21 -31.06 4.39
CA ALA A 671 2.87 -30.69 5.65
C ALA A 671 3.36 -29.24 5.65
N GLU A 672 3.96 -28.77 4.55
CA GLU A 672 4.41 -27.37 4.47
C GLU A 672 3.21 -26.40 4.46
N ARG A 673 2.15 -26.70 3.71
CA ARG A 673 0.96 -25.84 3.63
C ARG A 673 0.22 -25.72 4.96
N ALA A 674 0.20 -26.78 5.76
CA ALA A 674 -0.42 -26.81 7.08
C ALA A 674 0.44 -26.12 8.17
N PHE A 675 1.67 -25.70 7.85
CA PHE A 675 2.59 -25.15 8.85
C PHE A 675 2.18 -23.74 9.33
N ASP A 676 2.03 -23.62 10.65
CA ASP A 676 1.72 -22.36 11.34
C ASP A 676 2.99 -21.55 11.64
N ASP A 677 3.36 -20.69 10.69
CA ASP A 677 4.52 -19.80 10.81
C ASP A 677 4.48 -18.92 12.07
N LEU A 678 3.32 -18.35 12.40
CA LEU A 678 3.21 -17.37 13.48
C LEU A 678 3.39 -18.05 14.85
N ARG A 679 2.80 -19.24 15.05
CA ARG A 679 2.98 -20.02 16.28
C ARG A 679 4.43 -20.41 16.53
N TYR A 680 5.15 -20.75 15.46
CA TYR A 680 6.53 -21.20 15.56
C TYR A 680 7.56 -20.08 15.32
N ARG A 681 7.18 -18.83 15.04
CA ARG A 681 8.06 -17.74 14.59
C ARG A 681 9.34 -17.54 15.41
N SER A 682 9.26 -17.74 16.73
CA SER A 682 10.38 -17.54 17.67
C SER A 682 10.99 -18.85 18.20
N SER A 683 10.66 -20.00 17.59
CA SER A 683 11.19 -21.32 18.00
C SER A 683 12.31 -21.81 17.06
N PRO A 684 13.47 -22.25 17.59
CA PRO A 684 14.47 -22.97 16.81
C PRO A 684 14.16 -24.48 16.69
N ASN A 685 13.16 -24.99 17.42
CA ASN A 685 12.81 -26.41 17.45
C ASN A 685 11.42 -26.64 16.81
N PRO A 686 11.28 -27.61 15.89
CA PRO A 686 10.01 -27.91 15.25
C PRO A 686 8.95 -28.50 16.18
N GLY A 687 9.31 -29.07 17.33
CA GLY A 687 8.35 -29.67 18.27
C GLY A 687 7.44 -30.71 17.58
N ASN A 688 6.13 -30.48 17.63
CA ASN A 688 5.11 -31.31 16.98
C ASN A 688 4.54 -30.68 15.69
N SER A 689 5.30 -29.81 15.02
CA SER A 689 4.83 -29.09 13.82
C SER A 689 4.63 -29.97 12.58
N GLY A 690 5.13 -31.21 12.59
CA GLY A 690 5.06 -32.11 11.43
C GLY A 690 6.05 -31.81 10.30
N VAL A 691 6.90 -30.79 10.44
CA VAL A 691 7.92 -30.40 9.46
C VAL A 691 9.30 -30.26 10.11
N CYS A 692 10.37 -30.49 9.36
CA CYS A 692 11.73 -30.32 9.88
C CYS A 692 12.15 -28.86 9.73
N PHE A 693 12.94 -28.35 10.69
CA PHE A 693 13.56 -27.03 10.58
C PHE A 693 14.98 -27.20 10.07
N ALA A 694 15.34 -26.44 9.04
CA ALA A 694 16.64 -26.49 8.41
C ALA A 694 17.34 -25.13 8.42
N ARG A 695 18.67 -25.18 8.49
CA ARG A 695 19.55 -24.03 8.28
C ARG A 695 20.64 -24.41 7.29
N VAL A 696 20.94 -23.51 6.36
CA VAL A 696 22.04 -23.69 5.41
C VAL A 696 23.35 -23.23 6.08
N ARG A 697 24.30 -24.15 6.21
CA ARG A 697 25.64 -23.90 6.79
C ARG A 697 26.66 -23.50 5.75
N ASP A 698 26.56 -24.08 4.56
CA ASP A 698 27.46 -23.82 3.45
C ASP A 698 26.77 -24.16 2.12
N THR A 699 27.31 -23.64 1.01
CA THR A 699 26.84 -23.87 -0.35
C THR A 699 27.98 -24.33 -1.25
N ILE A 700 27.72 -25.36 -2.04
CA ILE A 700 28.63 -25.83 -3.08
C ILE A 700 28.22 -25.15 -4.38
N VAL A 701 29.06 -24.23 -4.87
CA VAL A 701 28.75 -23.36 -6.01
C VAL A 701 29.66 -23.65 -7.20
N ASP A 702 29.07 -23.77 -8.39
CA ASP A 702 29.79 -23.67 -9.65
C ASP A 702 29.95 -22.18 -10.00
N ARG A 703 31.10 -21.60 -9.68
CA ARG A 703 31.35 -20.16 -9.86
C ARG A 703 31.39 -19.73 -11.33
N THR A 704 31.63 -20.67 -12.25
CA THR A 704 31.64 -20.42 -13.68
C THR A 704 30.23 -20.27 -14.23
N ALA A 705 29.28 -21.06 -13.70
CA ALA A 705 27.87 -21.02 -14.07
C ALA A 705 27.05 -20.03 -13.22
N GLY A 706 27.55 -19.61 -12.05
CA GLY A 706 26.78 -18.81 -11.09
C GLY A 706 25.69 -19.61 -10.34
N GLU A 707 25.81 -20.94 -10.32
CA GLU A 707 24.77 -21.85 -9.83
C GLU A 707 25.18 -22.59 -8.54
N VAL A 708 24.25 -22.74 -7.61
CA VAL A 708 24.40 -23.59 -6.42
C VAL A 708 24.06 -25.04 -6.79
N ARG A 709 25.03 -25.95 -6.63
CA ARG A 709 24.91 -27.39 -6.94
C ARG A 709 24.61 -28.25 -5.71
N GLY A 710 24.92 -27.76 -4.52
CA GLY A 710 24.71 -28.50 -3.27
C GLY A 710 24.61 -27.58 -2.06
N LEU A 711 23.94 -28.08 -1.01
CA LEU A 711 23.77 -27.40 0.27
C LEU A 711 24.31 -28.29 1.40
N VAL A 712 24.93 -27.67 2.40
CA VAL A 712 25.22 -28.32 3.68
C VAL A 712 24.15 -27.86 4.67
N LEU A 713 23.25 -28.77 5.06
CA LEU A 713 22.11 -28.44 5.93
C LEU A 713 22.32 -28.97 7.34
N GLU A 714 22.04 -28.12 8.33
CA GLU A 714 21.76 -28.54 9.70
C GLU A 714 20.25 -28.66 9.86
N VAL A 715 19.77 -29.84 10.26
CA VAL A 715 18.34 -30.16 10.33
C VAL A 715 17.96 -30.53 11.76
N THR A 716 16.89 -29.92 12.27
CA THR A 716 16.24 -30.30 13.52
C THR A 716 14.92 -31.00 13.17
N TYR A 717 14.69 -32.15 13.80
CA TYR A 717 13.55 -33.04 13.51
C TYR A 717 12.44 -32.92 14.56
N PRO A 718 11.17 -33.07 14.17
CA PRO A 718 10.07 -33.32 15.10
C PRO A 718 10.33 -34.58 15.96
N ARG A 719 9.69 -34.67 17.13
CA ARG A 719 9.92 -35.76 18.09
C ARG A 719 9.72 -37.17 17.51
N ASP A 720 8.74 -37.33 16.63
CA ASP A 720 8.32 -38.63 16.09
C ASP A 720 8.73 -38.83 14.62
N HIS A 721 9.68 -38.05 14.10
CA HIS A 721 10.14 -38.15 12.71
C HIS A 721 11.54 -38.77 12.63
N ALA A 722 11.67 -39.80 11.79
CA ALA A 722 12.97 -40.38 11.45
C ALA A 722 13.79 -39.42 10.58
N PRO A 723 15.13 -39.39 10.72
CA PRO A 723 15.99 -38.64 9.82
C PRO A 723 15.91 -39.12 8.37
N PHE A 724 16.15 -38.20 7.42
CA PHE A 724 16.24 -38.54 6.00
C PHE A 724 17.43 -39.47 5.72
N ALA A 725 17.19 -40.55 4.98
CA ALA A 725 18.19 -41.50 4.52
C ALA A 725 18.87 -41.05 3.22
N GLU A 726 20.07 -41.56 2.95
CA GLU A 726 20.76 -41.26 1.69
C GLU A 726 19.90 -41.67 0.50
N GLY A 727 19.76 -40.76 -0.47
CA GLY A 727 18.93 -40.95 -1.64
C GLY A 727 17.52 -40.35 -1.52
N ASP A 728 17.06 -40.02 -0.32
CA ASP A 728 15.74 -39.42 -0.10
C ASP A 728 15.59 -38.10 -0.83
N LEU A 729 14.39 -37.86 -1.37
CA LEU A 729 14.01 -36.60 -1.98
C LEU A 729 13.33 -35.73 -0.94
N ALA A 730 13.71 -34.45 -0.91
CA ALA A 730 13.13 -33.44 -0.03
C ALA A 730 12.97 -32.12 -0.76
N VAL A 731 12.20 -31.21 -0.18
CA VAL A 731 12.07 -29.83 -0.66
C VAL A 731 12.34 -28.88 0.50
N LEU A 732 13.19 -27.89 0.25
CA LEU A 732 13.51 -26.82 1.19
C LEU A 732 12.66 -25.59 0.86
N HIS A 733 11.88 -25.10 1.82
CA HIS A 733 11.01 -23.92 1.68
C HIS A 733 11.42 -22.84 2.69
N PRO A 734 11.24 -21.53 2.39
CA PRO A 734 11.44 -20.49 3.39
C PRO A 734 10.41 -20.61 4.50
N ARG A 735 10.83 -20.25 5.70
CA ARG A 735 10.01 -20.19 6.91
C ARG A 735 10.07 -18.77 7.46
N PHE A 736 8.96 -18.26 7.96
CA PHE A 736 8.99 -17.01 8.71
C PHE A 736 9.59 -17.23 10.10
N THR A 737 10.57 -16.40 10.45
CA THR A 737 11.17 -16.38 11.78
C THR A 737 11.20 -14.97 12.31
N ASP A 738 10.70 -14.78 13.53
CA ASP A 738 10.71 -13.52 14.23
C ASP A 738 10.98 -13.75 15.72
N PHE A 739 12.22 -13.46 16.11
CA PHE A 739 12.67 -13.50 17.50
C PHE A 739 12.64 -12.11 18.15
N THR A 740 12.15 -11.10 17.42
CA THR A 740 12.21 -9.69 17.80
C THR A 740 10.88 -9.17 18.31
N ALA A 741 9.75 -9.44 17.64
CA ALA A 741 8.44 -8.94 18.06
C ALA A 741 8.08 -9.30 19.51
N PRO A 742 8.22 -10.55 20.00
CA PRO A 742 7.94 -10.85 21.41
C PRO A 742 8.80 -10.04 22.38
N ARG A 743 10.07 -9.77 22.03
CA ARG A 743 10.96 -8.96 22.87
C ARG A 743 10.56 -7.49 22.89
N TYR A 744 10.06 -6.99 21.77
CA TYR A 744 9.53 -5.62 21.69
C TYR A 744 8.26 -5.50 22.52
N VAL A 745 7.35 -6.46 22.43
CA VAL A 745 6.14 -6.51 23.26
C VAL A 745 6.49 -6.49 24.74
N ASP A 746 7.34 -7.42 25.19
CA ASP A 746 7.78 -7.48 26.60
C ASP A 746 8.43 -6.16 27.05
N ARG A 747 9.26 -5.56 26.18
CA ARG A 747 9.96 -4.31 26.51
C ARG A 747 9.01 -3.11 26.60
N LEU A 748 8.08 -3.00 25.65
CA LEU A 748 7.13 -1.89 25.59
C LEU A 748 6.18 -1.93 26.79
N LEU A 749 5.67 -3.12 27.15
CA LEU A 749 4.85 -3.29 28.36
C LEU A 749 5.64 -2.92 29.64
N ALA A 750 6.88 -3.38 29.77
CA ALA A 750 7.73 -3.05 30.92
C ALA A 750 8.05 -1.54 31.03
N LEU A 751 8.07 -0.82 29.90
CA LEU A 751 8.22 0.63 29.90
C LEU A 751 6.92 1.34 30.28
N ASP A 752 5.78 0.80 29.87
CA ASP A 752 4.46 1.36 30.14
C ASP A 752 4.08 1.30 31.63
N GLU A 753 4.57 0.28 32.35
CA GLU A 753 4.49 0.19 33.82
C GLU A 753 5.28 1.30 34.55
N GLN A 754 6.20 1.99 33.85
CA GLN A 754 7.04 3.04 34.42
C GLN A 754 6.45 4.41 34.10
N PRO A 755 5.86 5.12 35.08
CA PRO A 755 5.33 6.46 34.87
C PRO A 755 6.46 7.42 34.44
N GLU A 756 6.20 8.24 33.42
CA GLU A 756 7.13 9.25 32.90
C GLU A 756 8.49 8.69 32.42
N ASN A 757 8.49 7.48 31.83
CA ASN A 757 9.71 6.91 31.28
C ASN A 757 10.30 7.78 30.14
N ALA A 758 11.62 7.75 30.00
CA ALA A 758 12.36 8.58 29.06
C ALA A 758 11.96 8.34 27.59
N PHE A 759 11.49 7.13 27.25
CA PHE A 759 11.08 6.77 25.89
C PHE A 759 9.77 7.46 25.51
N ILE A 760 8.76 7.40 26.37
CA ILE A 760 7.47 8.07 26.11
C ILE A 760 7.63 9.60 26.11
N ARG A 761 8.46 10.14 27.01
CA ARG A 761 8.78 11.57 26.98
C ARG A 761 9.46 12.00 25.68
N LEU A 762 10.36 11.17 25.15
CA LEU A 762 11.00 11.44 23.85
C LEU A 762 9.97 11.48 22.71
N LEU A 763 9.00 10.56 22.70
CA LEU A 763 7.98 10.49 21.64
C LEU A 763 6.94 11.62 21.72
N ARG A 764 6.57 12.05 22.94
CA ARG A 764 5.55 13.10 23.16
C ARG A 764 6.09 14.51 23.06
N ASP A 765 7.30 14.73 23.56
CA ASP A 765 7.94 16.04 23.63
C ASP A 765 9.43 15.93 23.29
N PRO A 766 9.76 15.68 22.01
CA PRO A 766 11.16 15.57 21.59
C PRO A 766 11.94 16.87 21.84
N ARG A 767 11.29 18.04 21.76
CA ARG A 767 11.92 19.34 22.03
C ARG A 767 12.26 19.53 23.49
N GLY A 768 11.35 19.21 24.40
CA GLY A 768 11.63 19.22 25.84
C GLY A 768 12.55 18.08 26.27
N PHE A 769 12.56 16.95 25.56
CA PHE A 769 13.56 15.90 25.75
C PHE A 769 14.95 16.37 25.30
N ALA A 770 15.04 17.24 24.28
CA ALA A 770 16.28 17.87 23.82
C ALA A 770 16.80 18.98 24.74
N ALA A 771 16.23 19.15 25.94
CA ALA A 771 16.65 20.18 26.89
C ALA A 771 18.19 20.20 27.09
N PRO A 772 18.77 21.41 27.30
CA PRO A 772 20.18 21.54 27.59
C PRO A 772 20.60 20.73 28.81
N ILE A 773 21.78 20.14 28.73
CA ILE A 773 22.39 19.36 29.82
C ILE A 773 23.66 20.06 30.29
N PRO A 774 23.89 20.10 31.62
CA PRO A 774 25.08 20.73 32.16
C PRO A 774 26.32 19.89 31.83
N GLU A 775 27.27 20.50 31.12
CA GLU A 775 28.64 20.01 30.94
C GLU A 775 29.59 21.13 31.38
N PRO A 776 30.73 20.84 32.05
CA PRO A 776 31.68 21.88 32.43
C PRO A 776 32.12 22.69 31.21
N GLY A 777 32.06 24.02 31.30
CA GLY A 777 32.39 24.91 30.17
C GLY A 777 33.81 24.69 29.63
N GLU A 778 34.75 24.29 30.50
CA GLU A 778 36.11 23.91 30.10
C GLU A 778 36.13 22.67 29.20
N VAL A 779 35.35 21.64 29.54
CA VAL A 779 35.20 20.42 28.73
C VAL A 779 34.58 20.75 27.36
N VAL A 780 33.54 21.58 27.32
CA VAL A 780 32.89 21.99 26.06
C VAL A 780 33.86 22.76 25.17
N ALA A 781 34.60 23.72 25.74
CA ALA A 781 35.60 24.50 25.03
C ALA A 781 36.76 23.62 24.50
N ASP A 782 37.24 22.67 25.31
CA ASP A 782 38.32 21.75 24.94
C ASP A 782 37.88 20.80 23.83
N ALA A 783 36.71 20.18 23.98
CA ALA A 783 36.11 19.30 22.99
C ALA A 783 35.90 20.05 21.65
N GLY A 784 35.37 21.27 21.70
CA GLY A 784 35.15 22.11 20.52
C GLY A 784 36.43 22.58 19.83
N ARG A 785 37.54 22.69 20.57
CA ARG A 785 38.87 22.95 19.99
C ARG A 785 39.40 21.71 19.27
N LEU A 786 39.40 20.55 19.94
CA LEU A 786 39.84 19.26 19.40
C LEU A 786 39.08 18.89 18.11
N ALA A 787 37.76 19.09 18.10
CA ALA A 787 36.93 18.79 16.94
C ALA A 787 37.26 19.68 15.72
N ARG A 788 37.60 20.95 15.94
CA ARG A 788 38.04 21.88 14.87
C ARG A 788 39.43 21.54 14.35
N GLU A 789 40.35 21.20 15.24
CA GLU A 789 41.70 20.74 14.87
C GLU A 789 41.66 19.43 14.07
N ALA A 790 40.68 18.56 14.35
CA ALA A 790 40.41 17.33 13.62
C ALA A 790 39.68 17.53 12.27
N GLY A 791 39.44 18.78 11.85
CA GLY A 791 38.96 19.10 10.50
C GLY A 791 37.44 19.25 10.34
N PHE A 792 36.69 19.48 11.42
CA PHE A 792 35.25 19.74 11.30
C PHE A 792 34.94 20.94 10.41
N THR A 793 34.02 20.73 9.47
CA THR A 793 33.40 21.81 8.71
C THR A 793 32.53 22.69 9.62
N LYS A 794 32.09 23.85 9.12
CA LYS A 794 31.20 24.74 9.89
C LYS A 794 29.89 24.06 10.31
N SER A 795 29.31 23.22 9.44
CA SER A 795 28.08 22.49 9.75
C SER A 795 28.32 21.39 10.79
N GLN A 796 29.43 20.65 10.67
CA GLN A 796 29.84 19.64 11.65
C GLN A 796 30.15 20.26 13.02
N ALA A 797 30.86 21.38 13.06
CA ALA A 797 31.12 22.10 14.32
C ALA A 797 29.82 22.57 15.00
N ARG A 798 28.84 23.05 14.23
CA ARG A 798 27.51 23.41 14.76
C ARG A 798 26.77 22.19 15.31
N ALA A 799 26.76 21.08 14.58
CA ALA A 799 26.15 19.84 15.05
C ALA A 799 26.84 19.33 16.33
N PHE A 800 28.16 19.43 16.41
CA PHE A 800 28.91 19.02 17.59
C PHE A 800 28.64 19.88 18.83
N SER A 801 28.53 21.21 18.68
CA SER A 801 28.11 22.10 19.78
C SER A 801 26.76 21.64 20.34
N HIS A 802 25.83 21.30 19.45
CA HIS A 802 24.52 20.79 19.85
C HIS A 802 24.63 19.46 20.61
N VAL A 803 25.47 18.51 20.16
CA VAL A 803 25.75 17.25 20.86
C VAL A 803 26.31 17.50 22.27
N THR A 804 27.20 18.48 22.43
CA THR A 804 27.81 18.76 23.73
C THR A 804 26.85 19.44 24.71
N GLU A 805 25.91 20.25 24.21
CA GLU A 805 25.05 21.11 25.03
C GLU A 805 23.66 20.52 25.30
N ASN A 806 23.17 19.58 24.47
CA ASN A 806 21.77 19.15 24.51
C ASN A 806 21.64 17.63 24.75
N ARG A 807 20.51 17.24 25.37
CA ARG A 807 20.21 15.84 25.68
C ARG A 807 19.89 15.00 24.44
N LEU A 808 19.25 15.57 23.42
CA LEU A 808 18.97 14.90 22.15
C LEU A 808 19.59 15.68 21.00
N THR A 809 20.24 14.99 20.07
CA THR A 809 20.68 15.56 18.81
C THR A 809 20.34 14.63 17.65
N LEU A 810 19.62 15.15 16.67
CA LEU A 810 19.40 14.49 15.39
C LEU A 810 20.50 14.93 14.41
N VAL A 811 21.34 13.99 13.98
CA VAL A 811 22.44 14.23 13.04
C VAL A 811 21.98 13.77 11.66
N TRP A 812 21.52 14.72 10.86
CA TRP A 812 21.16 14.47 9.47
C TRP A 812 22.40 14.50 8.58
N GLY A 813 22.68 13.39 7.90
CA GLY A 813 23.89 13.23 7.08
C GLY A 813 23.61 12.57 5.73
N PRO A 814 23.35 13.34 4.66
CA PRO A 814 23.20 12.83 3.30
C PRO A 814 24.40 11.99 2.81
N PRO A 815 24.25 11.17 1.76
CA PRO A 815 25.33 10.36 1.22
C PRO A 815 26.59 11.19 0.93
N GLY A 816 27.75 10.72 1.39
CA GLY A 816 29.04 11.38 1.16
C GLY A 816 29.36 12.58 2.06
N THR A 817 28.47 12.99 2.98
CA THR A 817 28.71 14.14 3.88
C THR A 817 29.63 13.84 5.08
N GLY A 818 30.10 12.60 5.21
CA GLY A 818 31.04 12.20 6.26
C GLY A 818 30.39 11.94 7.63
N LYS A 819 29.12 11.50 7.70
CA LYS A 819 28.40 11.15 8.94
C LYS A 819 29.23 10.29 9.89
N THR A 820 29.78 9.17 9.42
CA THR A 820 30.62 8.26 10.23
C THR A 820 31.89 8.95 10.73
N HIS A 821 32.53 9.79 9.91
CA HIS A 821 33.70 10.56 10.33
C HIS A 821 33.34 11.61 11.39
N PHE A 822 32.21 12.29 11.23
CA PHE A 822 31.67 13.22 12.22
C PHE A 822 31.42 12.52 13.56
N LEU A 823 30.68 11.41 13.57
CA LEU A 823 30.38 10.67 14.80
C LEU A 823 31.65 10.18 15.50
N ALA A 824 32.60 9.59 14.76
CA ALA A 824 33.86 9.11 15.35
C ALA A 824 34.67 10.23 16.00
N THR A 825 34.82 11.35 15.29
CA THR A 825 35.55 12.53 15.77
C THR A 825 34.85 13.19 16.96
N ALA A 826 33.51 13.23 16.95
CA ALA A 826 32.71 13.76 18.05
C ALA A 826 32.90 12.93 19.33
N ILE A 827 32.86 11.60 19.21
CA ILE A 827 33.15 10.67 20.32
C ILE A 827 34.54 10.94 20.90
N LEU A 828 35.57 10.89 20.04
CA LEU A 828 36.97 11.00 20.49
C LEU A 828 37.27 12.38 21.10
N SER A 829 36.73 13.46 20.53
CA SER A 829 36.89 14.82 21.04
C SER A 829 36.27 14.98 22.43
N LEU A 830 35.05 14.49 22.63
CA LEU A 830 34.37 14.59 23.92
C LEU A 830 35.01 13.68 24.98
N VAL A 831 35.42 12.46 24.60
CA VAL A 831 36.10 11.54 25.51
C VAL A 831 37.44 12.13 25.96
N LYS A 832 38.24 12.66 25.03
CA LYS A 832 39.53 13.27 25.35
C LYS A 832 39.37 14.46 26.29
N ALA A 833 38.43 15.36 25.99
CA ALA A 833 38.16 16.53 26.82
C ALA A 833 37.73 16.13 28.24
N ARG A 834 36.73 15.24 28.39
CA ARG A 834 36.28 14.79 29.71
C ARG A 834 37.40 14.14 30.51
N ARG A 835 38.21 13.28 29.89
CA ARG A 835 39.37 12.67 30.55
C ARG A 835 40.41 13.69 31.00
N ALA A 836 40.70 14.71 30.18
CA ALA A 836 41.65 15.77 30.54
C ALA A 836 41.22 16.55 31.79
N HIS A 837 39.91 16.64 32.03
CA HIS A 837 39.32 17.28 33.21
C HIS A 837 38.92 16.29 34.32
N GLY A 838 39.39 15.03 34.27
CA GLY A 838 39.12 14.03 35.31
C GLY A 838 37.71 13.45 35.34
N GLU A 839 36.88 13.77 34.33
CA GLU A 839 35.51 13.31 34.20
C GLU A 839 35.43 11.91 33.60
N ARG A 840 34.53 11.09 34.14
CA ARG A 840 34.24 9.75 33.60
C ARG A 840 33.28 9.83 32.42
N ILE A 841 33.43 8.93 31.46
CA ILE A 841 32.52 8.85 30.31
C ILE A 841 32.34 7.43 29.80
N ARG A 842 31.09 7.01 29.67
CA ARG A 842 30.71 5.74 29.04
C ARG A 842 29.90 6.02 27.78
N VAL A 843 30.42 5.53 26.66
CA VAL A 843 29.82 5.73 25.33
C VAL A 843 29.27 4.41 24.82
N GLY A 844 28.00 4.40 24.42
CA GLY A 844 27.38 3.31 23.68
C GLY A 844 27.20 3.70 22.22
N VAL A 845 27.64 2.84 21.30
CA VAL A 845 27.36 2.92 19.87
C VAL A 845 26.41 1.79 19.49
N ALA A 846 25.16 2.15 19.22
CA ALA A 846 24.09 1.22 18.85
C ALA A 846 23.68 1.39 17.39
N ALA A 847 23.16 0.31 16.80
CA ALA A 847 22.43 0.32 15.53
C ALA A 847 21.55 -0.95 15.45
N PHE A 848 20.73 -1.07 14.41
CA PHE A 848 19.97 -2.30 14.15
C PHE A 848 20.87 -3.46 13.69
N THR A 849 21.80 -3.19 12.77
CA THR A 849 22.66 -4.22 12.15
C THR A 849 24.07 -4.23 12.73
N HIS A 850 24.72 -5.41 12.71
CA HIS A 850 26.11 -5.52 13.13
C HIS A 850 27.07 -4.71 12.23
N ALA A 851 26.79 -4.61 10.94
CA ALA A 851 27.62 -3.89 9.98
C ALA A 851 27.66 -2.37 10.26
N ALA A 852 26.50 -1.76 10.58
CA ALA A 852 26.43 -0.34 10.93
C ALA A 852 27.24 -0.01 12.19
N VAL A 853 27.10 -0.84 13.25
CA VAL A 853 27.90 -0.71 14.48
C VAL A 853 29.39 -0.79 14.17
N GLU A 854 29.82 -1.80 13.40
CA GLU A 854 31.23 -2.02 13.08
C GLU A 854 31.83 -0.89 12.26
N ASN A 855 31.09 -0.35 11.29
CA ASN A 855 31.57 0.73 10.45
C ASN A 855 32.02 1.95 11.29
N LEU A 856 31.19 2.34 12.27
CA LEU A 856 31.54 3.42 13.18
C LEU A 856 32.66 3.02 14.16
N LEU A 857 32.60 1.83 14.77
CA LEU A 857 33.64 1.38 15.70
C LEU A 857 35.02 1.28 15.05
N VAL A 858 35.12 0.72 13.85
CA VAL A 858 36.38 0.63 13.09
C VAL A 858 36.92 2.03 12.79
N LYS A 859 36.05 2.98 12.46
CA LYS A 859 36.48 4.37 12.24
C LYS A 859 37.00 5.01 13.52
N VAL A 860 36.36 4.77 14.67
CA VAL A 860 36.85 5.25 15.97
C VAL A 860 38.19 4.61 16.32
N GLN A 861 38.32 3.29 16.17
CA GLN A 861 39.56 2.56 16.43
C GLN A 861 40.70 3.07 15.55
N GLY A 862 40.44 3.34 14.27
CA GLY A 862 41.45 3.86 13.34
C GLY A 862 41.90 5.29 13.62
N SER A 863 41.12 6.09 14.36
CA SER A 863 41.44 7.48 14.71
C SER A 863 41.83 7.66 16.18
N VAL A 864 41.79 6.61 17.02
CA VAL A 864 42.02 6.74 18.47
C VAL A 864 43.42 7.25 18.82
N ASP A 865 44.42 6.90 18.00
CA ASP A 865 45.82 7.29 18.17
C ASP A 865 46.05 8.78 17.87
N GLU A 866 45.35 9.33 16.87
CA GLU A 866 45.40 10.75 16.50
C GLU A 866 44.93 11.64 17.68
N PHE A 867 44.07 11.09 18.54
CA PHE A 867 43.60 11.75 19.75
C PHE A 867 44.46 11.44 20.98
N GLY A 868 45.45 10.55 20.87
CA GLY A 868 46.29 10.13 22.01
C GLY A 868 45.52 9.29 23.05
N LEU A 869 44.50 8.56 22.62
CA LEU A 869 43.61 7.78 23.49
C LEU A 869 43.87 6.27 23.49
N ALA A 870 44.83 5.78 22.70
CA ALA A 870 45.12 4.36 22.48
C ALA A 870 45.13 3.49 23.75
N ALA A 871 45.85 3.95 24.78
CA ALA A 871 46.00 3.22 26.04
C ALA A 871 44.93 3.56 27.10
N GLY A 872 43.98 4.45 26.79
CA GLY A 872 43.08 5.02 27.78
C GLY A 872 41.61 5.10 27.38
N LEU A 873 41.25 4.58 26.20
CA LEU A 873 39.88 4.31 25.79
C LEU A 873 39.78 2.87 25.29
N PRO A 874 39.38 1.91 26.14
CA PRO A 874 39.01 0.58 25.70
C PRO A 874 37.76 0.64 24.81
N ILE A 875 37.85 -0.01 23.64
CA ILE A 875 36.80 -0.06 22.61
C ILE A 875 36.42 -1.52 22.44
N TYR A 876 35.19 -1.87 22.81
CA TYR A 876 34.70 -3.24 22.72
C TYR A 876 33.48 -3.35 21.84
N LYS A 877 33.43 -4.43 21.05
CA LYS A 877 32.23 -4.87 20.38
C LYS A 877 31.51 -5.94 21.20
N LEU A 878 30.22 -5.73 21.47
CA LEU A 878 29.35 -6.71 22.09
C LEU A 878 29.01 -7.83 21.08
N SER A 879 29.06 -9.08 21.53
CA SER A 879 28.89 -10.31 20.73
C SER A 879 30.04 -10.58 19.76
N ASP A 880 30.30 -11.87 19.51
CA ASP A 880 31.34 -12.32 18.58
C ASP A 880 30.90 -12.27 17.10
N ILE A 881 29.65 -11.93 16.81
CA ILE A 881 29.15 -11.80 15.44
C ILE A 881 29.76 -10.56 14.78
N ARG A 882 30.71 -10.75 13.87
CA ARG A 882 31.47 -9.69 13.19
C ARG A 882 31.49 -9.84 11.67
N THR A 883 31.63 -8.72 10.95
CA THR A 883 32.01 -8.72 9.54
C THR A 883 33.53 -8.93 9.41
N PRO A 884 34.04 -9.27 8.21
CA PRO A 884 35.48 -9.43 7.99
C PRO A 884 36.32 -8.20 8.36
N GLY A 885 35.72 -6.99 8.32
CA GLY A 885 36.38 -5.76 8.77
C GLY A 885 36.49 -5.69 10.29
N GLY A 886 35.41 -6.00 11.01
CA GLY A 886 35.40 -6.00 12.48
C GLY A 886 36.29 -7.07 13.10
N GLU A 887 36.43 -8.25 12.49
CA GLU A 887 37.34 -9.31 12.98
C GLU A 887 38.80 -8.86 13.05
N ARG A 888 39.23 -7.99 12.14
CA ARG A 888 40.63 -7.53 12.05
C ARG A 888 40.96 -6.40 13.02
N SER A 889 39.95 -5.65 13.47
CA SER A 889 40.17 -4.35 14.10
C SER A 889 39.48 -4.18 15.45
N LEU A 890 38.52 -5.03 15.83
CA LEU A 890 37.73 -4.85 17.05
C LEU A 890 37.89 -6.01 18.02
N GLU A 891 38.12 -5.65 19.28
CA GLU A 891 38.09 -6.58 20.41
C GLU A 891 36.66 -6.90 20.79
N VAL A 892 36.37 -8.18 21.08
CA VAL A 892 35.02 -8.64 21.46
C VAL A 892 34.90 -8.70 22.97
N LEU A 893 33.78 -8.18 23.48
CA LEU A 893 33.34 -8.37 24.85
C LEU A 893 32.15 -9.34 24.88
N PRO A 894 32.37 -10.58 25.36
CA PRO A 894 31.29 -11.52 25.64
C PRO A 894 30.30 -10.97 26.68
N TYR A 895 29.02 -11.29 26.53
CA TYR A 895 27.96 -10.77 27.40
C TYR A 895 28.17 -11.13 28.89
N ASP A 896 28.64 -12.34 29.16
CA ASP A 896 28.93 -12.87 30.50
C ASP A 896 30.15 -12.20 31.17
N ARG A 897 30.96 -11.44 30.42
CA ARG A 897 32.13 -10.72 30.93
C ARG A 897 31.94 -9.21 30.96
N ALA A 898 30.74 -8.70 30.68
CA ALA A 898 30.48 -7.27 30.55
C ALA A 898 30.85 -6.47 31.81
N GLU A 899 30.73 -7.07 33.01
CA GLU A 899 31.07 -6.42 34.29
C GLU A 899 32.57 -6.13 34.44
N THR A 900 33.43 -6.88 33.74
CA THR A 900 34.90 -6.76 33.86
C THR A 900 35.45 -5.43 33.35
N VAL A 901 34.70 -4.72 32.50
CA VAL A 901 35.13 -3.45 31.89
C VAL A 901 34.50 -2.22 32.56
N VAL A 902 33.66 -2.39 33.58
CA VAL A 902 32.90 -1.30 34.22
C VAL A 902 33.79 -0.31 34.99
N GLY A 903 34.99 -0.75 35.41
CA GLY A 903 35.94 0.03 36.19
C GLY A 903 36.72 1.08 35.39
N TYR A 904 36.70 1.04 34.05
CA TYR A 904 37.45 1.99 33.24
C TYR A 904 36.88 3.41 33.35
N PRO A 905 37.73 4.44 33.49
CA PRO A 905 37.29 5.84 33.60
C PRO A 905 36.66 6.36 32.29
N ALA A 906 37.10 5.84 31.15
CA ALA A 906 36.46 6.02 29.86
C ALA A 906 36.27 4.66 29.20
N LEU A 907 35.09 4.42 28.63
CA LEU A 907 34.74 3.14 28.00
C LEU A 907 33.86 3.38 26.78
N LEU A 908 34.16 2.69 25.68
CA LEU A 908 33.31 2.67 24.49
C LEU A 908 32.86 1.23 24.22
N LEU A 909 31.54 1.04 24.22
CA LEU A 909 30.90 -0.23 23.85
C LEU A 909 30.12 -0.01 22.56
N GLY A 910 30.22 -0.93 21.61
CA GLY A 910 29.32 -0.96 20.46
C GLY A 910 28.64 -2.30 20.29
N GLY A 911 27.35 -2.27 20.01
CA GLY A 911 26.52 -3.47 19.87
C GLY A 911 25.19 -3.15 19.23
N THR A 912 24.43 -4.16 18.81
CA THR A 912 23.07 -3.91 18.33
C THR A 912 22.17 -3.45 19.49
N VAL A 913 21.04 -2.83 19.19
CA VAL A 913 20.06 -2.44 20.23
C VAL A 913 19.65 -3.61 21.13
N HIS A 914 19.53 -4.81 20.53
CA HIS A 914 19.25 -6.06 21.24
C HIS A 914 20.42 -6.54 22.10
N GLY A 915 21.67 -6.29 21.67
CA GLY A 915 22.87 -6.63 22.43
C GLY A 915 22.97 -5.80 23.70
N PHE A 916 22.65 -4.51 23.62
CA PHE A 916 22.59 -3.63 24.79
C PHE A 916 21.44 -4.01 25.74
N ALA A 917 20.25 -4.29 25.22
CA ALA A 917 19.10 -4.68 26.04
C ALA A 917 19.39 -5.89 26.95
N LYS A 918 20.18 -6.87 26.46
CA LYS A 918 20.59 -8.03 27.25
C LYS A 918 21.50 -7.69 28.43
N LEU A 919 22.19 -6.56 28.37
CA LEU A 919 23.19 -6.13 29.36
C LEU A 919 22.69 -5.04 30.29
N GLU A 920 21.41 -4.63 30.18
CA GLU A 920 20.82 -3.56 31.00
C GLU A 920 21.01 -3.77 32.51
N LYS A 921 20.97 -5.02 32.97
CA LYS A 921 21.16 -5.36 34.39
C LYS A 921 22.63 -5.50 34.81
N SER A 922 23.55 -5.69 33.87
CA SER A 922 24.96 -6.00 34.13
C SER A 922 25.90 -4.83 33.84
N LEU A 923 25.50 -3.90 32.98
CA LEU A 923 26.27 -2.70 32.66
C LEU A 923 25.68 -1.48 33.37
N PRO A 924 26.52 -0.55 33.86
CA PRO A 924 26.05 0.74 34.32
C PRO A 924 25.47 1.55 33.15
N SER A 925 24.68 2.57 33.50
CA SER A 925 24.11 3.48 32.53
C SER A 925 25.18 4.29 31.77
N LEU A 926 24.85 4.60 30.51
CA LEU A 926 25.68 5.29 29.54
C LEU A 926 25.55 6.81 29.68
N ASP A 927 26.65 7.53 29.48
CA ASP A 927 26.68 9.00 29.44
C ASP A 927 26.30 9.54 28.06
N LEU A 928 26.67 8.81 27.01
CA LEU A 928 26.40 9.12 25.61
C LEU A 928 25.97 7.84 24.90
N LEU A 929 24.79 7.86 24.28
CA LEU A 929 24.29 6.82 23.41
C LEU A 929 24.16 7.40 22.00
N ILE A 930 24.92 6.83 21.06
CA ILE A 930 24.84 7.12 19.64
C ILE A 930 24.12 5.97 18.96
N VAL A 931 23.06 6.27 18.22
CA VAL A 931 22.36 5.32 17.37
C VAL A 931 22.63 5.69 15.93
N ASP A 932 23.46 4.90 15.24
CA ASP A 932 23.73 5.08 13.81
C ASP A 932 22.67 4.35 12.97
N GLU A 933 22.46 4.84 11.75
CA GLU A 933 21.38 4.41 10.85
C GLU A 933 19.99 4.44 11.51
N ALA A 934 19.72 5.45 12.34
CA ALA A 934 18.42 5.64 13.00
C ALA A 934 17.27 5.89 12.00
N SER A 935 17.58 6.26 10.74
CA SER A 935 16.59 6.36 9.66
C SER A 935 16.12 5.01 9.12
N GLN A 936 16.78 3.91 9.49
CA GLN A 936 16.39 2.54 9.14
C GLN A 936 15.76 1.79 10.33
N MET A 937 15.51 2.49 11.44
CA MET A 937 15.04 1.90 12.69
C MET A 937 13.69 2.43 13.12
N ARG A 938 12.79 1.56 13.56
CA ARG A 938 11.49 1.94 14.15
C ARG A 938 11.62 2.34 15.63
N PRO A 939 10.67 3.11 16.19
CA PRO A 939 10.70 3.48 17.61
C PRO A 939 10.80 2.30 18.58
N ALA A 940 10.14 1.17 18.30
CA ALA A 940 10.22 -0.04 19.13
C ALA A 940 11.64 -0.60 19.25
N GLU A 941 12.48 -0.42 18.23
CA GLU A 941 13.88 -0.85 18.25
C GLU A 941 14.73 0.09 19.12
N LEU A 942 14.43 1.39 19.13
CA LEU A 942 15.08 2.35 20.04
C LEU A 942 14.71 2.05 21.51
N ALA A 943 13.47 1.63 21.78
CA ALA A 943 13.00 1.27 23.12
C ALA A 943 13.84 0.16 23.78
N MET A 944 14.49 -0.69 22.98
CA MET A 944 15.39 -1.74 23.46
C MET A 944 16.65 -1.18 24.13
N VAL A 945 17.20 -0.08 23.62
CA VAL A 945 18.49 0.46 24.08
C VAL A 945 18.37 1.74 24.90
N LEU A 946 17.32 2.55 24.70
CA LEU A 946 17.21 3.86 25.33
C LEU A 946 17.32 3.82 26.87
N PRO A 947 16.79 2.82 27.59
CA PRO A 947 16.93 2.78 29.05
C PRO A 947 18.36 2.55 29.56
N MET A 948 19.30 2.15 28.70
CA MET A 948 20.73 2.19 29.01
C MET A 948 21.23 3.62 29.23
N LEU A 949 20.57 4.62 28.67
CA LEU A 949 20.97 6.02 28.78
C LEU A 949 20.64 6.56 30.17
N ARG A 950 21.65 7.08 30.87
CA ARG A 950 21.43 7.65 32.21
C ARG A 950 20.50 8.86 32.19
N GLN A 951 19.89 9.15 33.33
CA GLN A 951 19.24 10.43 33.54
C GLN A 951 20.27 11.57 33.37
N GLY A 952 19.97 12.54 32.51
CA GLY A 952 20.91 13.59 32.10
C GLY A 952 21.99 13.16 31.08
N GLY A 953 21.99 11.92 30.59
CA GLY A 953 22.85 11.48 29.47
C GLY A 953 22.41 12.03 28.10
N ARG A 954 23.28 11.89 27.10
CA ARG A 954 23.10 12.34 25.70
C ARG A 954 22.64 11.23 24.77
N LEU A 955 21.60 11.49 23.99
CA LEU A 955 21.16 10.68 22.86
C LEU A 955 21.52 11.38 21.55
N VAL A 956 22.23 10.68 20.67
CA VAL A 956 22.49 11.12 19.30
C VAL A 956 21.88 10.10 18.36
N LEU A 957 20.90 10.51 17.56
CA LEU A 957 20.35 9.69 16.49
C LEU A 957 20.92 10.19 15.17
N ALA A 958 21.60 9.34 14.42
CA ALA A 958 22.24 9.71 13.16
C ALA A 958 21.62 8.93 12.00
N GLY A 959 21.24 9.63 10.93
CA GLY A 959 20.50 9.01 9.83
C GLY A 959 20.22 9.96 8.69
N ASP A 960 19.50 9.42 7.71
CA ASP A 960 18.94 10.15 6.57
C ASP A 960 17.61 9.51 6.15
N ASP A 961 16.52 10.17 6.50
CA ASP A 961 15.12 9.83 6.19
C ASP A 961 14.77 10.01 4.70
N LEU A 962 15.69 10.55 3.89
CA LEU A 962 15.57 10.54 2.42
C LEU A 962 16.23 9.33 1.76
N GLN A 963 16.85 8.44 2.55
CA GLN A 963 17.37 7.15 2.10
C GLN A 963 16.36 6.03 2.40
N LEU A 964 16.82 4.77 2.40
CA LEU A 964 15.95 3.62 2.63
C LEU A 964 15.32 3.68 4.05
N PRO A 965 13.98 3.65 4.16
CA PRO A 965 13.28 3.56 5.44
C PRO A 965 13.36 2.13 6.00
N PRO A 966 12.89 1.89 7.26
CA PRO A 966 12.66 0.52 7.73
C PRO A 966 11.74 -0.25 6.79
N VAL A 967 11.98 -1.56 6.66
CA VAL A 967 11.12 -2.43 5.85
C VAL A 967 9.85 -2.77 6.63
N VAL A 968 8.73 -2.23 6.16
CA VAL A 968 7.39 -2.43 6.72
C VAL A 968 6.55 -3.27 5.74
N GLN A 969 5.84 -4.27 6.25
CA GLN A 969 5.00 -5.18 5.47
C GLN A 969 3.53 -4.76 5.47
N GLY A 970 3.06 -4.17 6.57
CA GLY A 970 1.70 -3.70 6.76
C GLY A 970 1.38 -2.46 5.94
N ALA A 971 0.10 -2.31 5.62
CA ALA A 971 -0.42 -1.07 5.07
C ALA A 971 -0.87 -0.18 6.23
N TYR A 972 -0.36 1.05 6.27
CA TYR A 972 -0.72 2.08 7.24
C TYR A 972 -1.28 3.29 6.50
N PRO A 973 -2.36 3.93 7.00
CA PRO A 973 -2.86 5.17 6.42
C PRO A 973 -1.83 6.27 6.57
N ALA A 974 -1.82 7.23 5.62
CA ALA A 974 -1.05 8.45 5.80
C ALA A 974 -1.62 9.24 7.00
N PRO A 975 -0.76 9.72 7.92
CA PRO A 975 -1.20 10.59 9.02
C PRO A 975 -1.88 11.87 8.51
N VAL A 976 -2.85 12.39 9.26
CA VAL A 976 -3.69 13.55 8.87
C VAL A 976 -2.85 14.81 8.67
N ASP A 977 -1.79 14.98 9.44
CA ASP A 977 -0.83 16.09 9.33
C ASP A 977 0.19 15.90 8.19
N GLY A 978 0.18 14.73 7.54
CA GLY A 978 1.14 14.35 6.50
C GLY A 978 2.56 14.09 7.01
N LEU A 979 2.75 13.98 8.33
CA LEU A 979 4.05 13.71 8.95
C LEU A 979 4.27 12.19 9.14
N PRO A 980 5.53 11.72 9.27
CA PRO A 980 5.82 10.32 9.55
C PRO A 980 5.18 9.81 10.86
N GLY A 981 4.55 8.64 10.83
CA GLY A 981 3.95 7.99 12.00
C GLY A 981 4.91 7.08 12.78
N LEU A 982 4.40 6.38 13.80
CA LEU A 982 5.18 5.46 14.65
C LEU A 982 5.59 4.16 13.92
N GLU A 983 4.96 3.86 12.79
CA GLU A 983 5.34 2.79 11.88
C GLU A 983 6.59 3.10 11.06
N ASP A 984 6.93 4.39 10.90
CA ASP A 984 8.11 4.85 10.17
C ASP A 984 9.35 4.82 11.07
N SER A 985 10.45 5.36 10.56
CA SER A 985 11.70 5.46 11.29
C SER A 985 11.59 6.43 12.46
N VAL A 986 12.27 6.10 13.58
CA VAL A 986 12.35 6.97 14.75
C VAL A 986 13.05 8.31 14.44
N PHE A 987 13.97 8.31 13.46
CA PHE A 987 14.60 9.54 13.01
C PHE A 987 13.62 10.45 12.26
N ALA A 988 12.84 9.89 11.33
CA ALA A 988 11.83 10.62 10.57
C ALA A 988 10.73 11.15 11.51
N TYR A 989 10.22 10.31 12.40
CA TYR A 989 9.21 10.66 13.41
C TYR A 989 9.62 11.82 14.32
N LEU A 990 10.88 11.87 14.77
CA LEU A 990 11.36 12.92 15.69
C LEU A 990 11.84 14.21 15.00
N ARG A 991 12.07 14.17 13.68
CA ARG A 991 12.61 15.30 12.91
C ARG A 991 11.57 16.39 12.67
N HIS A 992 10.32 15.98 12.45
CA HIS A 992 9.17 16.86 12.18
C HIS A 992 8.50 17.29 13.49
#